data_AF-A0A7C1VV65-F1
#
_entry.id   AF-A0A7C1VV65-F1
#
_cell.length_a   1.000
_cell.length_b   1.000
_cell.length_c   1.000
_cell.angle_alpha   90.00
_cell.angle_beta   90.00
_cell.angle_gamma   90.00
#
_symmetry.space_group_name_H-M   'P 1'
#
loop_
_entity.id
_entity.type
_entity.pdbx_description
1 polymer ?
#
loop_
_entity_poly.entity_id
_entity_poly.type
_entity_poly.pdbx_seq_one_letter_code
_entity_poly.pdbx_strand_id
1 'polypeptide(L)'
;MEEYAINSFSSGELTPRAAGRIDVPAYKNGGKTILNGIVLPQGGVTRKPGSFMLTAITTGGWMAEFQGVDGVGYVFIFNNAELKVYLAGVLIDTDTTVHLTADLPNLQYAIDGNVMYIVDGAHTPQKITYTPGGPSFAITAYSSTAVEAGWDTGADFESAGNYPHCVTFYEARLLYGNTDNLPNYVWGSNVKDYVNFTDGNGTSGELIATDGFEIKVNSKRGPVVLWLSGQRGLFVGTSKGVFSISDENSLLSPVSLISAKQNSAFPANTIPGFELGGELFYVQAGERKIRLAVYDRDEDIYDAPDITTASEHITVGRIKKVVVQLLPETLIWVILEDGDIIVFSYSKENKVQAWSKLSTTGTYKDISIVREGNTETVYVIVARDGTEYFEQLAPIDFADNDYMFLDSALTKTFGTAFTISNIVTDTGRVKVTTSAAHGYAGTEYVGVSGTGINGIDSVIFRIEVDDATHFWLLDEILESDIDVTVTPAVTQGTVQEADNTITGLSHLDDNVVNIVSGPVNVGSGTVASGEVTVVTRRTTFTVGLNYFTDIIPMNIGIAKSRKKNIKHIAVELYKSIAPRGGKDEDNLDYFRYGRNIVMNEAAEMFTGLSEIPHRGGSEYAGEILIRQSLPLPMTVLSIIAEMEVY
;
A
#
# COMPACT_ATOMS: atom_id res chain seq x y z
N MET A 1 -17.53 -38.77 -13.34
CA MET A 1 -17.33 -37.35 -12.98
C MET A 1 -16.23 -37.35 -11.94
N GLU A 2 -15.17 -36.58 -12.17
CA GLU A 2 -14.03 -36.46 -11.28
C GLU A 2 -14.06 -35.07 -10.65
N GLU A 3 -13.74 -35.02 -9.36
CA GLU A 3 -13.64 -33.79 -8.60
C GLU A 3 -12.16 -33.38 -8.51
N TYR A 4 -11.90 -32.11 -8.79
CA TYR A 4 -10.57 -31.53 -8.69
C TYR A 4 -10.61 -30.25 -7.87
N ALA A 5 -9.74 -30.15 -6.88
CA ALA A 5 -9.69 -29.02 -5.97
C ALA A 5 -8.34 -28.28 -6.06
N ILE A 6 -8.42 -26.96 -5.99
CA ILE A 6 -7.32 -26.04 -5.75
C ILE A 6 -7.53 -25.48 -4.36
N ASN A 7 -6.67 -25.90 -3.44
CA ASN A 7 -6.83 -25.62 -2.01
C ASN A 7 -6.00 -24.40 -1.56
N SER A 8 -5.23 -23.79 -2.46
CA SER A 8 -4.32 -22.71 -2.14
C SER A 8 -3.83 -22.01 -3.41
N PHE A 9 -3.49 -20.74 -3.29
CA PHE A 9 -2.79 -19.91 -4.27
C PHE A 9 -1.40 -19.50 -3.78
N SER A 10 -0.79 -20.27 -2.87
CA SER A 10 0.48 -19.96 -2.21
C SER A 10 1.69 -19.79 -3.14
N SER A 11 1.58 -20.17 -4.42
CA SER A 11 2.61 -19.94 -5.45
C SER A 11 2.34 -18.70 -6.32
N GLY A 12 1.24 -17.99 -6.08
CA GLY A 12 0.85 -16.79 -6.80
C GLY A 12 0.59 -17.01 -8.29
N GLU A 13 0.68 -15.93 -9.07
CA GLU A 13 0.54 -15.96 -10.51
C GLU A 13 1.79 -16.56 -11.18
N LEU A 14 1.61 -17.62 -11.96
CA LEU A 14 2.69 -18.34 -12.61
C LEU A 14 2.93 -17.88 -14.04
N THR A 15 4.19 -17.96 -14.47
CA THR A 15 4.57 -17.63 -15.84
C THR A 15 3.84 -18.49 -16.88
N PRO A 16 3.40 -17.89 -18.01
CA PRO A 16 2.89 -18.64 -19.15
C PRO A 16 3.86 -19.74 -19.63
N ARG A 17 5.17 -19.60 -19.39
CA ARG A 17 6.17 -20.63 -19.73
C ARG A 17 6.07 -21.88 -18.83
N ALA A 18 5.51 -21.75 -17.63
CA ALA A 18 5.24 -22.85 -16.72
C ALA A 18 3.90 -23.53 -17.02
N ALA A 19 3.14 -23.06 -18.02
CA ALA A 19 1.85 -23.65 -18.36
C ALA A 19 1.94 -25.16 -18.62
N GLY A 20 3.03 -25.67 -19.19
CA GLY A 20 3.22 -27.11 -19.42
C GLY A 20 3.63 -27.94 -18.20
N ARG A 21 4.08 -27.29 -17.11
CA ARG A 21 4.78 -27.91 -15.98
C ARG A 21 3.85 -28.40 -14.88
N ILE A 22 2.92 -29.30 -15.25
CA ILE A 22 1.97 -29.93 -14.30
C ILE A 22 2.66 -30.79 -13.24
N ASP A 23 3.93 -31.13 -13.45
CA ASP A 23 4.79 -31.89 -12.55
C ASP A 23 5.29 -31.08 -11.35
N VAL A 24 5.37 -29.75 -11.48
CA VAL A 24 5.91 -28.88 -10.43
C VAL A 24 4.84 -28.61 -9.37
N PRO A 25 5.16 -28.74 -8.06
CA PRO A 25 4.19 -28.48 -6.99
C PRO A 25 3.52 -27.11 -7.09
N ALA A 26 4.27 -26.08 -7.50
CA ALA A 26 3.76 -24.72 -7.68
C ALA A 26 2.56 -24.65 -8.64
N TYR A 27 2.51 -25.51 -9.68
CA TYR A 27 1.40 -25.53 -10.65
C TYR A 27 0.05 -25.80 -9.98
N LYS A 28 0.01 -26.64 -8.95
CA LYS A 28 -1.22 -27.01 -8.24
C LYS A 28 -1.74 -25.91 -7.32
N ASN A 29 -0.84 -25.03 -6.87
CA ASN A 29 -1.12 -23.96 -5.92
C ASN A 29 -0.93 -22.57 -6.58
N GLY A 30 -1.00 -22.50 -7.90
CA GLY A 30 -0.73 -21.30 -8.68
C GLY A 30 -1.97 -20.79 -9.41
N GLY A 31 -2.01 -19.49 -9.62
CA GLY A 31 -2.93 -18.83 -10.55
C GLY A 31 -2.30 -18.69 -11.93
N LYS A 32 -3.13 -18.79 -12.98
CA LYS A 32 -2.78 -18.27 -14.30
C LYS A 32 -2.85 -16.74 -14.31
N THR A 33 -3.82 -16.18 -13.59
CA THR A 33 -4.01 -14.73 -13.41
C THR A 33 -4.53 -14.47 -11.99
N ILE A 34 -3.91 -13.53 -11.29
CA ILE A 34 -4.37 -12.96 -10.02
C ILE A 34 -4.30 -11.43 -10.17
N LEU A 35 -5.34 -10.85 -10.77
CA LEU A 35 -5.45 -9.41 -11.01
C LEU A 35 -6.25 -8.75 -9.89
N ASN A 36 -5.69 -7.68 -9.30
CA ASN A 36 -6.29 -6.95 -8.17
C ASN A 36 -6.67 -7.85 -6.99
N GLY A 37 -5.87 -8.89 -6.78
CA GLY A 37 -5.96 -9.79 -5.65
C GLY A 37 -4.63 -9.86 -4.90
N ILE A 38 -4.68 -10.12 -3.61
CA ILE A 38 -3.53 -10.31 -2.72
C ILE A 38 -3.64 -11.71 -2.13
N VAL A 39 -2.56 -12.49 -2.24
CA VAL A 39 -2.51 -13.83 -1.65
C VAL A 39 -2.24 -13.70 -0.15
N LEU A 40 -3.10 -14.29 0.67
CA LEU A 40 -2.94 -14.31 2.12
C LEU A 40 -1.91 -15.38 2.54
N PRO A 41 -1.25 -15.26 3.70
CA PRO A 41 -0.30 -16.27 4.18
C PRO A 41 -0.91 -17.67 4.37
N GLN A 42 -2.23 -17.76 4.56
CA GLN A 42 -2.96 -19.02 4.66
C GLN A 42 -3.23 -19.64 3.27
N GLY A 43 -2.97 -18.90 2.19
CA GLY A 43 -3.05 -19.36 0.81
C GLY A 43 -4.33 -18.98 0.05
N GLY A 44 -5.30 -18.32 0.70
CA GLY A 44 -6.45 -17.73 0.00
C GLY A 44 -6.08 -16.46 -0.76
N VAL A 45 -6.97 -15.96 -1.61
CA VAL A 45 -6.82 -14.69 -2.33
C VAL A 45 -7.90 -13.73 -1.87
N THR A 46 -7.51 -12.58 -1.32
CA THR A 46 -8.42 -11.46 -1.02
C THR A 46 -8.33 -10.40 -2.10
N ARG A 47 -9.40 -9.64 -2.32
CA ARG A 47 -9.41 -8.48 -3.21
C ARG A 47 -8.47 -7.38 -2.69
N LYS A 48 -7.77 -6.70 -3.61
CA LYS A 48 -6.97 -5.49 -3.30
C LYS A 48 -7.86 -4.47 -2.57
N PRO A 49 -7.38 -3.77 -1.53
CA PRO A 49 -8.12 -2.62 -1.00
C PRO A 49 -8.24 -1.50 -2.04
N GLY A 50 -9.28 -0.68 -1.92
CA GLY A 50 -9.38 0.57 -2.66
C GLY A 50 -8.38 1.63 -2.20
N SER A 51 -8.40 2.81 -2.81
CA SER A 51 -7.65 4.00 -2.36
C SER A 51 -8.56 5.19 -2.10
N PHE A 52 -8.28 5.96 -1.05
CA PHE A 52 -8.88 7.27 -0.79
C PHE A 52 -8.01 8.36 -1.40
N MET A 53 -8.61 9.24 -2.19
CA MET A 53 -7.94 10.45 -2.67
C MET A 53 -7.83 11.45 -1.51
N LEU A 54 -6.61 11.88 -1.19
CA LEU A 54 -6.36 12.85 -0.12
C LEU A 54 -6.22 14.25 -0.69
N THR A 55 -5.30 14.43 -1.64
CA THR A 55 -5.05 15.72 -2.27
C THR A 55 -4.34 15.57 -3.61
N ALA A 56 -4.45 16.59 -4.47
CA ALA A 56 -3.62 16.71 -5.66
C ALA A 56 -2.25 17.29 -5.26
N ILE A 57 -1.19 16.79 -5.89
CA ILE A 57 0.18 17.25 -5.69
C ILE A 57 0.78 17.82 -6.97
N THR A 58 1.85 18.59 -6.82
CA THR A 58 2.67 19.02 -7.96
C THR A 58 3.26 17.78 -8.64
N THR A 59 3.26 17.75 -9.98
CA THR A 59 3.79 16.62 -10.75
C THR A 59 5.26 16.35 -10.44
N GLY A 60 5.61 15.08 -10.30
CA GLY A 60 6.97 14.60 -10.04
C GLY A 60 7.27 14.49 -8.55
N GLY A 61 6.43 13.76 -7.81
CA GLY A 61 6.64 13.48 -6.38
C GLY A 61 7.47 12.23 -6.11
N TRP A 62 8.36 12.33 -5.11
CA TRP A 62 9.06 11.20 -4.51
C TRP A 62 8.80 11.18 -3.00
N MET A 63 8.47 10.01 -2.48
CA MET A 63 8.03 9.79 -1.12
C MET A 63 9.09 9.05 -0.30
N ALA A 64 9.26 9.52 0.94
CA ALA A 64 10.00 8.82 1.98
C ALA A 64 9.14 8.65 3.23
N GLU A 65 9.33 7.54 3.92
CA GLU A 65 8.77 7.32 5.25
C GLU A 65 9.66 7.96 6.31
N PHE A 66 9.05 8.48 7.38
CA PHE A 66 9.76 8.90 8.57
C PHE A 66 8.98 8.45 9.82
N GLN A 67 9.66 7.85 10.79
CA GLN A 67 9.06 7.53 12.07
C GLN A 67 9.80 8.25 13.20
N GLY A 68 9.10 9.12 13.91
CA GLY A 68 9.65 9.83 15.07
C GLY A 68 9.85 8.89 16.26
N VAL A 69 10.66 9.32 17.24
CA VAL A 69 10.87 8.56 18.49
C VAL A 69 9.62 8.43 19.36
N ASP A 70 8.59 9.22 19.08
CA ASP A 70 7.25 9.13 19.66
C ASP A 70 6.40 7.99 19.05
N GLY A 71 6.92 7.31 18.04
CA GLY A 71 6.27 6.21 17.34
C GLY A 71 5.31 6.67 16.23
N VAL A 72 5.19 7.99 15.99
CA VAL A 72 4.31 8.56 14.98
C VAL A 72 4.98 8.50 13.61
N GLY A 73 4.25 7.98 12.62
CA GLY A 73 4.68 7.91 11.22
C GLY A 73 4.28 9.17 10.43
N TYR A 74 5.19 9.62 9.58
CA TYR A 74 5.06 10.78 8.71
C TYR A 74 5.46 10.41 7.29
N VAL A 75 4.73 10.91 6.30
CA VAL A 75 5.09 10.78 4.89
C VAL A 75 5.71 12.10 4.43
N PHE A 76 6.92 12.03 3.91
CA PHE A 76 7.58 13.15 3.23
C PHE A 76 7.34 13.03 1.74
N ILE A 77 6.92 14.11 1.10
CA ILE A 77 6.83 14.21 -0.36
C ILE A 77 7.78 15.31 -0.82
N PHE A 78 8.78 14.92 -1.61
CA PHE A 78 9.71 15.82 -2.28
C PHE A 78 9.19 16.12 -3.68
N ASN A 79 9.10 17.41 -4.01
CA ASN A 79 8.59 17.91 -5.29
C ASN A 79 9.36 19.16 -5.71
N ASN A 80 10.22 19.08 -6.72
CA ASN A 80 10.90 20.25 -7.34
C ASN A 80 11.23 21.43 -6.40
N ALA A 81 12.24 21.27 -5.54
CA ALA A 81 12.66 22.22 -4.50
C ALA A 81 11.68 22.42 -3.31
N GLU A 82 10.61 21.64 -3.23
CA GLU A 82 9.63 21.65 -2.14
C GLU A 82 9.64 20.32 -1.37
N LEU A 83 9.50 20.39 -0.05
CA LEU A 83 9.26 19.27 0.84
C LEU A 83 7.91 19.49 1.54
N LYS A 84 7.00 18.52 1.45
CA LYS A 84 5.75 18.50 2.21
C LYS A 84 5.73 17.34 3.18
N VAL A 85 5.22 17.59 4.39
CA VAL A 85 5.12 16.58 5.44
C VAL A 85 3.67 16.31 5.77
N TYR A 86 3.28 15.04 5.70
CA TYR A 86 1.94 14.57 5.98
C TYR A 86 1.91 13.67 7.22
N LEU A 87 0.86 13.84 8.02
CA LEU A 87 0.51 12.99 9.16
C LEU A 87 -0.90 12.47 8.97
N ALA A 88 -1.08 11.14 8.93
CA ALA A 88 -2.39 10.51 8.70
C ALA A 88 -3.14 11.12 7.50
N GLY A 89 -2.41 11.32 6.39
CA GLY A 89 -2.92 11.91 5.16
C GLY A 89 -3.13 13.44 5.16
N VAL A 90 -2.93 14.12 6.30
CA VAL A 90 -3.10 15.58 6.43
C VAL A 90 -1.76 16.30 6.32
N LEU A 91 -1.69 17.33 5.48
CA LEU A 91 -0.50 18.19 5.38
C LEU A 91 -0.32 18.97 6.69
N ILE A 92 0.83 18.79 7.35
CA ILE A 92 1.14 19.45 8.62
C ILE A 92 2.31 20.43 8.54
N ASP A 93 3.20 20.27 7.55
CA ASP A 93 4.38 21.12 7.40
C ASP A 93 4.82 21.23 5.93
N THR A 94 5.54 22.29 5.61
CA THR A 94 6.15 22.51 4.28
C THR A 94 7.46 23.26 4.44
N ASP A 95 8.49 22.77 3.75
CA ASP A 95 9.83 23.35 3.75
C ASP A 95 10.41 23.34 2.32
N THR A 96 11.58 23.94 2.14
CA THR A 96 12.29 23.99 0.85
C THR A 96 13.50 23.08 0.85
N THR A 97 13.69 22.33 -0.23
CA THR A 97 14.85 21.45 -0.44
C THR A 97 15.67 21.94 -1.63
N VAL A 98 16.95 21.55 -1.69
CA VAL A 98 17.79 21.83 -2.87
C VAL A 98 17.45 20.89 -4.04
N HIS A 99 16.81 19.76 -3.76
CA HIS A 99 16.56 18.70 -4.74
C HIS A 99 15.47 19.09 -5.73
N LEU A 100 15.80 19.09 -7.02
CA LEU A 100 14.89 19.32 -8.13
C LEU A 100 14.28 18.00 -8.61
N THR A 101 13.27 18.06 -9.48
CA THR A 101 12.64 16.85 -10.05
C THR A 101 13.64 15.88 -10.69
N ALA A 102 14.73 16.39 -11.25
CA ALA A 102 15.78 15.57 -11.87
C ALA A 102 16.61 14.76 -10.86
N ASP A 103 16.66 15.20 -9.60
CA ASP A 103 17.48 14.59 -8.55
C ASP A 103 16.71 13.51 -7.79
N LEU A 104 15.38 13.60 -7.75
CA LEU A 104 14.51 12.71 -6.97
C LEU A 104 14.73 11.20 -7.21
N PRO A 105 14.97 10.72 -8.45
CA PRO A 105 15.26 9.31 -8.68
C PRO A 105 16.55 8.79 -8.01
N ASN A 106 17.47 9.70 -7.66
CA ASN A 106 18.74 9.36 -7.02
C ASN A 106 18.71 9.50 -5.50
N LEU A 107 17.61 10.02 -4.92
CA LEU A 107 17.53 10.24 -3.48
C LEU A 107 17.65 8.91 -2.71
N GLN A 108 18.57 8.91 -1.76
CA GLN A 108 18.67 7.91 -0.71
C GLN A 108 18.65 8.59 0.65
N TYR A 109 18.17 7.87 1.66
CA TYR A 109 18.06 8.39 3.01
C TYR A 109 18.32 7.32 4.06
N ALA A 110 18.70 7.79 5.25
CA ALA A 110 18.81 6.96 6.44
C ALA A 110 18.28 7.73 7.65
N ILE A 111 17.63 7.01 8.56
CA ILE A 111 16.97 7.58 9.74
C ILE A 111 17.64 7.04 10.99
N ASP A 112 17.94 7.93 11.93
CA ASP A 112 18.30 7.59 13.31
C ASP A 112 17.50 8.47 14.27
N GLY A 113 16.54 7.85 14.97
CA GLY A 113 15.64 8.54 15.89
C GLY A 113 14.92 9.71 15.22
N ASN A 114 15.25 10.94 15.64
CA ASN A 114 14.59 12.16 15.18
C ASN A 114 15.26 12.80 13.96
N VAL A 115 16.24 12.16 13.35
CA VAL A 115 17.01 12.74 12.26
C VAL A 115 16.97 11.84 11.04
N MET A 116 16.68 12.43 9.89
CA MET A 116 16.88 11.82 8.57
C MET A 116 18.03 12.52 7.85
N TYR A 117 18.97 11.74 7.33
CA TYR A 117 20.01 12.21 6.41
C TYR A 117 19.61 11.83 4.98
N ILE A 118 19.77 12.75 4.05
CA ILE A 118 19.38 12.61 2.64
C ILE A 118 20.57 12.94 1.75
N VAL A 119 20.74 12.13 0.71
CA VAL A 119 21.83 12.24 -0.27
C VAL A 119 21.31 11.96 -1.67
N ASP A 120 21.91 12.58 -2.68
CA ASP A 120 21.56 12.38 -4.11
C ASP A 120 22.79 12.30 -5.03
N GLY A 121 23.99 12.45 -4.49
CA GLY A 121 25.25 12.51 -5.25
C GLY A 121 25.50 13.80 -6.03
N ALA A 122 24.56 14.74 -6.05
CA ALA A 122 24.63 16.00 -6.81
C ALA A 122 24.74 17.24 -5.92
N HIS A 123 24.24 17.16 -4.70
CA HIS A 123 24.22 18.26 -3.73
C HIS A 123 24.88 17.85 -2.41
N THR A 124 25.24 18.86 -1.61
CA THR A 124 25.64 18.65 -0.21
C THR A 124 24.54 17.85 0.51
N PRO A 125 24.87 16.82 1.31
CA PRO A 125 23.87 16.07 2.06
C PRO A 125 22.94 17.00 2.84
N GLN A 126 21.67 16.63 2.98
CA GLN A 126 20.71 17.38 3.79
C GLN A 126 20.33 16.60 5.04
N LYS A 127 20.08 17.32 6.13
CA LYS A 127 19.63 16.79 7.41
C LYS A 127 18.24 17.34 7.72
N ILE A 128 17.27 16.46 7.88
CA ILE A 128 15.93 16.79 8.39
C ILE A 128 15.89 16.43 9.87
N THR A 129 15.51 17.38 10.71
CA THR A 129 15.37 17.18 12.16
C THR A 129 13.92 17.30 12.59
N TYR A 130 13.40 16.27 13.26
CA TYR A 130 12.09 16.26 13.89
C TYR A 130 12.18 16.79 15.33
N THR A 131 11.30 17.74 15.69
CA THR A 131 11.16 18.26 17.05
C THR A 131 9.77 17.91 17.62
N PRO A 132 9.67 16.94 18.54
CA PRO A 132 8.40 16.59 19.16
C PRO A 132 7.76 17.78 19.89
N GLY A 133 6.48 18.05 19.63
CA GLY A 133 5.70 19.08 20.32
C GLY A 133 5.89 20.54 19.84
N GLY A 134 6.53 20.77 18.69
CA GLY A 134 6.72 22.10 18.05
C GLY A 134 6.47 22.10 16.53
N PRO A 135 6.82 23.18 15.77
CA PRO A 135 6.84 23.13 14.31
C PRO A 135 7.81 22.01 13.91
N SER A 136 7.27 21.00 13.26
CA SER A 136 7.71 19.63 13.52
C SER A 136 9.00 19.29 12.79
N PHE A 137 9.28 19.89 11.64
CA PHE A 137 10.43 19.52 10.82
C PHE A 137 11.27 20.73 10.39
N ALA A 138 12.58 20.53 10.29
CA ALA A 138 13.49 21.51 9.73
C ALA A 138 14.52 20.82 8.84
N ILE A 139 14.60 21.21 7.56
CA ILE A 139 15.64 20.76 6.65
C ILE A 139 16.83 21.74 6.68
N THR A 140 18.03 21.19 6.79
CA THR A 140 19.28 21.96 6.87
C THR A 140 20.34 21.31 5.99
N ALA A 141 21.27 22.09 5.45
CA ALA A 141 22.46 21.53 4.84
C ALA A 141 23.27 20.79 5.91
N TYR A 142 23.77 19.61 5.57
CA TYR A 142 24.77 18.92 6.35
C TYR A 142 26.09 19.70 6.29
N SER A 143 26.74 19.86 7.44
CA SER A 143 28.12 20.33 7.53
C SER A 143 28.89 19.35 8.40
N SER A 144 30.01 18.86 7.88
CA SER A 144 30.98 18.10 8.67
C SER A 144 31.64 19.03 9.69
N THR A 145 31.86 18.56 10.91
CA THR A 145 32.59 19.34 11.93
C THR A 145 34.11 19.20 11.77
N ALA A 146 34.56 18.08 11.22
CA ALA A 146 35.95 17.83 10.85
C ALA A 146 36.05 16.65 9.86
N VAL A 147 37.02 16.74 8.94
CA VAL A 147 37.34 15.77 7.89
C VAL A 147 38.86 15.57 7.88
N GLU A 148 39.33 14.33 7.77
CA GLU A 148 40.76 14.01 7.94
C GLU A 148 41.64 14.57 6.81
N ALA A 149 42.78 15.17 7.18
CA ALA A 149 43.78 15.69 6.24
C ALA A 149 44.73 14.56 5.78
N GLY A 150 44.20 13.55 5.09
CA GLY A 150 45.02 12.42 4.64
C GLY A 150 44.30 11.28 3.93
N TRP A 151 42.95 11.26 3.97
CA TRP A 151 42.16 10.33 3.15
C TRP A 151 42.28 10.73 1.66
N ASP A 152 42.17 9.76 0.73
CA ASP A 152 41.98 10.10 -0.69
C ASP A 152 40.77 11.05 -0.75
N THR A 153 40.96 12.28 -1.23
CA THR A 153 40.23 13.54 -0.91
C THR A 153 38.71 13.59 -1.19
N GLY A 154 37.93 12.61 -0.75
CA GLY A 154 36.49 12.45 -1.02
C GLY A 154 35.57 12.47 0.20
N ALA A 155 36.10 12.76 1.40
CA ALA A 155 35.35 12.68 2.66
C ALA A 155 34.90 14.02 3.22
N ASP A 156 35.10 15.13 2.49
CA ASP A 156 34.58 16.43 2.90
C ASP A 156 33.06 16.52 2.70
N PHE A 157 32.51 15.76 1.74
CA PHE A 157 31.08 15.72 1.37
C PHE A 157 30.45 17.10 1.12
N GLU A 158 31.28 18.14 0.97
CA GLU A 158 30.90 19.55 0.90
C GLU A 158 31.24 20.17 -0.46
N SER A 159 31.98 19.46 -1.31
CA SER A 159 32.41 19.93 -2.62
C SER A 159 31.92 19.06 -3.79
N ALA A 160 31.77 19.67 -4.95
CA ALA A 160 31.32 19.00 -6.16
C ALA A 160 32.22 17.80 -6.52
N GLY A 161 31.61 16.66 -6.80
CA GLY A 161 32.28 15.39 -7.07
C GLY A 161 32.56 14.54 -5.82
N ASN A 162 32.39 15.12 -4.62
CA ASN A 162 32.53 14.43 -3.33
C ASN A 162 31.18 14.23 -2.62
N TYR A 163 30.07 14.56 -3.25
CA TYR A 163 28.75 14.30 -2.68
C TYR A 163 28.45 12.80 -2.68
N PRO A 164 27.99 12.23 -1.55
CA PRO A 164 27.69 10.81 -1.46
C PRO A 164 26.40 10.49 -2.21
N HIS A 165 26.34 9.30 -2.81
CA HIS A 165 25.14 8.76 -3.46
C HIS A 165 24.37 7.80 -2.52
N CYS A 166 25.02 7.30 -1.46
CA CYS A 166 24.44 6.30 -0.57
C CYS A 166 24.66 6.68 0.89
N VAL A 167 23.68 6.36 1.74
CA VAL A 167 23.74 6.60 3.19
C VAL A 167 23.08 5.47 3.97
N THR A 168 23.64 5.08 5.12
CA THR A 168 23.01 4.18 6.09
C THR A 168 23.55 4.45 7.49
N PHE A 169 22.88 3.93 8.52
CA PHE A 169 23.48 3.74 9.84
C PHE A 169 23.92 2.30 10.03
N TYR A 170 25.03 2.10 10.74
CA TYR A 170 25.47 0.78 11.20
C TYR A 170 26.42 0.94 12.39
N GLU A 171 26.26 0.10 13.42
CA GLU A 171 27.13 0.10 14.62
C GLU A 171 27.39 1.48 15.25
N ALA A 172 26.33 2.29 15.38
CA ALA A 172 26.37 3.65 15.91
C ALA A 172 27.30 4.61 15.13
N ARG A 173 27.39 4.42 13.81
CA ARG A 173 28.07 5.31 12.87
C ARG A 173 27.12 5.68 11.74
N LEU A 174 27.28 6.89 11.21
CA LEU A 174 26.72 7.28 9.91
C LEU A 174 27.70 6.83 8.84
N LEU A 175 27.21 6.12 7.83
CA LEU A 175 28.02 5.64 6.73
C LEU A 175 27.57 6.31 5.44
N TYR A 176 28.55 6.81 4.69
CA TYR A 176 28.38 7.29 3.33
C TYR A 176 29.10 6.35 2.36
N GLY A 177 28.58 6.26 1.13
CA GLY A 177 29.22 5.49 0.07
C GLY A 177 29.00 6.13 -1.28
N ASN A 178 29.94 5.84 -2.19
CA ASN A 178 29.96 6.31 -3.58
C ASN A 178 29.97 7.85 -3.69
N THR A 179 31.10 8.40 -4.15
CA THR A 179 31.18 9.76 -4.69
C THR A 179 31.63 9.70 -6.14
N ASP A 180 31.39 10.76 -6.92
CA ASP A 180 31.82 10.76 -8.33
C ASP A 180 33.34 10.56 -8.49
N ASN A 181 34.12 11.08 -7.54
CA ASN A 181 35.57 10.92 -7.51
C ASN A 181 36.01 9.53 -6.99
N LEU A 182 35.28 8.97 -6.02
CA LEU A 182 35.61 7.70 -5.36
C LEU A 182 34.37 6.78 -5.30
N PRO A 183 33.93 6.24 -6.45
CA PRO A 183 32.66 5.52 -6.54
C PRO A 183 32.65 4.15 -5.86
N ASN A 184 33.82 3.65 -5.45
CA ASN A 184 33.99 2.32 -4.86
C ASN A 184 34.42 2.36 -3.38
N TYR A 185 34.23 3.48 -2.71
CA TYR A 185 34.56 3.66 -1.30
C TYR A 185 33.30 3.75 -0.43
N VAL A 186 33.48 3.37 0.83
CA VAL A 186 32.53 3.54 1.94
C VAL A 186 33.28 4.18 3.09
N TRP A 187 32.67 5.18 3.72
CA TRP A 187 33.22 5.92 4.85
C TRP A 187 32.29 5.81 6.05
N GLY A 188 32.86 5.62 7.24
CA GLY A 188 32.12 5.62 8.51
C GLY A 188 32.54 6.79 9.39
N SER A 189 31.56 7.52 9.92
CA SER A 189 31.77 8.57 10.91
C SER A 189 32.32 8.00 12.21
N ASN A 190 32.82 8.85 13.11
CA ASN A 190 33.12 8.51 14.49
C ASN A 190 31.87 7.94 15.18
N VAL A 191 32.09 7.05 16.15
CA VAL A 191 31.00 6.43 16.92
C VAL A 191 30.20 7.51 17.64
N LYS A 192 28.89 7.58 17.36
CA LYS A 192 27.92 8.55 17.88
C LYS A 192 28.21 10.02 17.57
N ASP A 193 29.19 10.31 16.73
CA ASP A 193 29.48 11.66 16.22
C ASP A 193 29.35 11.63 14.69
N TYR A 194 28.10 11.69 14.23
CA TYR A 194 27.71 11.49 12.83
C TYR A 194 28.16 12.61 11.87
N VAL A 195 28.70 13.69 12.40
CA VAL A 195 29.24 14.82 11.62
C VAL A 195 30.76 14.83 11.54
N ASN A 196 31.41 13.84 12.16
CA ASN A 196 32.86 13.76 12.27
C ASN A 196 33.39 12.51 11.57
N PHE A 197 34.16 12.72 10.50
CA PHE A 197 34.79 11.66 9.71
C PHE A 197 36.32 11.74 9.83
N THR A 198 36.84 12.14 10.99
CA THR A 198 38.29 12.17 11.25
C THR A 198 38.79 10.87 11.85
N ASP A 199 40.08 10.64 11.71
CA ASP A 199 40.74 9.52 12.38
C ASP A 199 41.15 9.87 13.84
N GLY A 200 40.48 10.86 14.45
CA GLY A 200 40.68 11.26 15.84
C GLY A 200 41.90 12.16 16.10
N ASN A 201 42.64 12.62 15.09
CA ASN A 201 43.92 13.28 15.31
C ASN A 201 43.87 14.76 15.73
N GLY A 202 43.42 14.98 16.96
CA GLY A 202 43.85 16.09 17.80
C GLY A 202 44.95 15.67 18.78
N THR A 203 46.21 15.60 18.34
CA THR A 203 47.47 15.63 19.15
C THR A 203 48.24 14.30 19.42
N SER A 204 47.73 13.10 19.16
CA SER A 204 48.51 11.85 19.32
C SER A 204 48.16 10.81 18.26
N GLY A 205 49.07 10.60 17.30
CA GLY A 205 48.90 9.77 16.07
C GLY A 205 48.63 8.27 16.23
N GLU A 206 47.79 7.86 17.18
CA GLU A 206 47.33 6.48 17.37
C GLU A 206 45.82 6.40 17.10
N LEU A 207 45.45 5.57 16.12
CA LEU A 207 44.05 5.28 15.82
C LEU A 207 43.39 4.57 17.01
N ILE A 208 42.18 4.98 17.36
CA ILE A 208 41.34 4.31 18.37
C ILE A 208 40.07 3.73 17.74
N ALA A 209 39.45 2.78 18.45
CA ALA A 209 38.33 2.02 17.91
C ALA A 209 37.07 2.87 17.58
N THR A 210 36.98 4.09 18.11
CA THR A 210 35.84 5.00 17.91
C THR A 210 36.01 5.94 16.73
N ASP A 211 37.20 6.04 16.15
CA ASP A 211 37.50 6.97 15.08
C ASP A 211 36.83 6.55 13.77
N GLY A 212 36.71 7.48 12.83
CA GLY A 212 36.18 7.23 11.51
C GLY A 212 37.07 6.29 10.71
N PHE A 213 36.50 5.68 9.67
CA PHE A 213 37.23 4.80 8.77
C PHE A 213 36.82 4.99 7.32
N GLU A 214 37.71 4.62 6.40
CA GLU A 214 37.39 4.43 5.00
C GLU A 214 37.70 2.99 4.58
N ILE A 215 36.89 2.46 3.68
CA ILE A 215 37.15 1.16 3.07
C ILE A 215 36.82 1.18 1.59
N LYS A 216 37.79 0.72 0.81
CA LYS A 216 37.63 0.51 -0.62
C LYS A 216 37.02 -0.86 -0.89
N VAL A 217 35.84 -0.88 -1.50
CA VAL A 217 35.22 -2.10 -2.03
C VAL A 217 35.94 -2.46 -3.33
N ASN A 218 36.83 -3.44 -3.24
CA ASN A 218 37.63 -3.90 -4.36
C ASN A 218 37.10 -5.21 -4.94
N SER A 219 37.09 -5.27 -6.26
CA SER A 219 36.86 -6.49 -7.03
C SER A 219 37.73 -6.45 -8.27
N LYS A 220 37.73 -7.53 -9.06
CA LYS A 220 38.48 -7.61 -10.32
C LYS A 220 38.19 -6.46 -11.30
N ARG A 221 37.04 -5.77 -11.21
CA ARG A 221 36.57 -4.79 -12.20
C ARG A 221 36.10 -3.45 -11.62
N GLY A 222 36.58 -3.03 -10.44
CA GLY A 222 36.27 -1.71 -9.87
C GLY A 222 34.76 -1.44 -9.71
N PRO A 223 34.11 -1.95 -8.66
CA PRO A 223 32.67 -1.89 -8.51
C PRO A 223 32.20 -0.50 -8.02
N VAL A 224 31.22 0.11 -8.68
CA VAL A 224 30.51 1.28 -8.13
C VAL A 224 29.55 0.83 -7.03
N VAL A 225 29.61 1.46 -5.85
CA VAL A 225 28.67 1.27 -4.73
C VAL A 225 27.34 1.96 -5.06
N LEU A 226 26.22 1.26 -4.88
CA LEU A 226 24.90 1.74 -5.30
C LEU A 226 23.92 1.93 -4.14
N TRP A 227 24.11 1.20 -3.04
CA TRP A 227 23.37 1.36 -1.80
C TRP A 227 24.10 0.64 -0.67
N LEU A 228 23.78 1.03 0.56
CA LEU A 228 24.25 0.42 1.79
C LEU A 228 23.02 -0.06 2.59
N SER A 229 23.11 -1.23 3.21
CA SER A 229 22.08 -1.75 4.11
C SER A 229 22.75 -2.24 5.38
N GLY A 230 22.45 -1.58 6.51
CA GLY A 230 22.94 -1.96 7.82
C GLY A 230 21.83 -2.51 8.70
N GLN A 231 21.79 -3.84 8.90
CA GLN A 231 21.00 -4.46 9.97
C GLN A 231 21.82 -5.51 10.72
N ARG A 232 21.75 -6.78 10.32
CA ARG A 232 22.53 -7.84 10.96
C ARG A 232 23.99 -7.78 10.55
N GLY A 233 24.24 -7.42 9.30
CA GLY A 233 25.55 -7.10 8.76
C GLY A 233 25.47 -5.80 7.96
N LEU A 234 26.62 -5.29 7.56
CA LEU A 234 26.69 -4.20 6.57
C LEU A 234 26.79 -4.80 5.17
N PHE A 235 25.68 -4.82 4.44
CA PHE A 235 25.66 -5.19 3.04
C PHE A 235 25.86 -3.98 2.14
N VAL A 236 26.59 -4.19 1.05
CA VAL A 236 26.91 -3.18 0.04
C VAL A 236 26.49 -3.69 -1.32
N GLY A 237 25.47 -3.06 -1.89
CA GLY A 237 25.06 -3.30 -3.27
C GLY A 237 26.01 -2.61 -4.22
N THR A 238 26.52 -3.34 -5.21
CA THR A 238 27.40 -2.75 -6.22
C THR A 238 27.00 -3.15 -7.63
N SER A 239 27.47 -2.36 -8.60
CA SER A 239 27.33 -2.63 -10.04
C SER A 239 27.98 -3.95 -10.54
N LYS A 240 28.66 -4.72 -9.67
CA LYS A 240 29.31 -6.01 -9.99
C LYS A 240 28.92 -7.16 -9.07
N GLY A 241 28.16 -6.90 -8.01
CA GLY A 241 27.87 -7.90 -6.99
C GLY A 241 27.39 -7.28 -5.69
N VAL A 242 26.94 -8.12 -4.77
CA VAL A 242 26.68 -7.71 -3.39
C VAL A 242 27.87 -8.12 -2.54
N PHE A 243 28.34 -7.21 -1.70
CA PHE A 243 29.41 -7.42 -0.75
C PHE A 243 28.86 -7.36 0.68
N SER A 244 29.52 -8.00 1.63
CA SER A 244 29.41 -7.65 3.05
C SER A 244 30.72 -7.02 3.51
N ILE A 245 30.60 -6.00 4.34
CA ILE A 245 31.70 -5.42 5.09
C ILE A 245 31.60 -5.95 6.51
N SER A 246 32.65 -6.63 6.95
CA SER A 246 32.71 -7.18 8.29
C SER A 246 34.14 -7.28 8.78
N ASP A 247 34.30 -7.34 10.09
CA ASP A 247 35.50 -7.81 10.77
C ASP A 247 35.31 -9.28 11.23
N GLU A 248 36.40 -9.98 11.58
CA GLU A 248 36.33 -11.37 12.03
C GLU A 248 35.86 -11.54 13.48
N ASN A 249 36.16 -10.60 14.38
CA ASN A 249 35.95 -10.79 15.83
C ASN A 249 35.51 -9.53 16.60
N SER A 250 35.33 -8.39 15.92
CA SER A 250 35.07 -7.09 16.53
C SER A 250 34.05 -6.29 15.71
N LEU A 251 33.64 -5.14 16.27
CA LEU A 251 32.91 -4.11 15.54
C LEU A 251 33.81 -3.47 14.47
N LEU A 252 33.19 -2.81 13.49
CA LEU A 252 33.85 -2.03 12.46
C LEU A 252 34.57 -0.83 13.10
N SER A 253 35.89 -0.83 12.98
CA SER A 253 36.76 0.22 13.52
C SER A 253 38.04 0.35 12.69
N PRO A 254 38.68 1.52 12.67
CA PRO A 254 39.93 1.71 11.94
C PRO A 254 41.10 0.89 12.50
N VAL A 255 40.96 0.34 13.71
CA VAL A 255 41.97 -0.54 14.34
C VAL A 255 41.70 -2.03 14.12
N SER A 256 40.58 -2.40 13.51
CA SER A 256 40.21 -3.79 13.20
C SER A 256 40.50 -4.15 11.75
N LEU A 257 40.51 -5.45 11.43
CA LEU A 257 40.78 -5.95 10.08
C LEU A 257 39.47 -5.97 9.28
N ILE A 258 38.95 -4.77 9.00
CA ILE A 258 37.75 -4.63 8.18
C ILE A 258 38.03 -5.17 6.78
N SER A 259 37.15 -6.06 6.31
CA SER A 259 37.24 -6.64 4.98
C SER A 259 35.91 -6.52 4.24
N ALA A 260 35.99 -6.23 2.94
CA ALA A 260 34.85 -6.30 2.03
C ALA A 260 34.89 -7.62 1.26
N LYS A 261 33.94 -8.53 1.55
CA LYS A 261 33.86 -9.86 0.92
C LYS A 261 32.70 -9.90 -0.07
N GLN A 262 32.94 -10.42 -1.27
CA GLN A 262 31.89 -10.53 -2.27
C GLN A 262 31.01 -11.74 -1.97
N ASN A 263 29.74 -11.50 -1.66
CA ASN A 263 28.75 -12.53 -1.36
C ASN A 263 28.10 -13.05 -2.62
N SER A 264 27.76 -12.15 -3.56
CA SER A 264 27.13 -12.53 -4.82
C SER A 264 27.81 -11.88 -6.00
N ALA A 265 27.96 -12.63 -7.09
CA ALA A 265 28.45 -12.14 -8.37
C ALA A 265 27.35 -11.48 -9.23
N PHE A 266 26.09 -11.53 -8.80
CA PHE A 266 25.00 -10.89 -9.51
C PHE A 266 24.98 -9.39 -9.19
N PRO A 267 25.07 -8.51 -10.20
CA PRO A 267 25.13 -7.06 -9.98
C PRO A 267 23.81 -6.53 -9.40
N ALA A 268 23.90 -5.60 -8.45
CA ALA A 268 22.75 -4.90 -7.89
C ALA A 268 22.30 -3.75 -8.79
N ASN A 269 21.06 -3.30 -8.60
CA ASN A 269 20.52 -2.04 -9.11
C ASN A 269 20.72 -0.91 -8.06
N THR A 270 20.39 0.34 -8.41
CA THR A 270 20.38 1.50 -7.49
C THR A 270 19.23 1.45 -6.48
N ILE A 271 18.17 0.69 -6.74
CA ILE A 271 17.10 0.44 -5.77
C ILE A 271 17.70 -0.25 -4.53
N PRO A 272 17.61 0.37 -3.33
CA PRO A 272 18.18 -0.19 -2.12
C PRO A 272 17.68 -1.60 -1.82
N GLY A 273 18.61 -2.49 -1.43
CA GLY A 273 18.27 -3.78 -0.88
C GLY A 273 17.76 -3.64 0.56
N PHE A 274 16.96 -4.61 1.00
CA PHE A 274 16.45 -4.66 2.38
C PHE A 274 16.60 -6.07 2.96
N GLU A 275 16.76 -6.15 4.28
CA GLU A 275 16.83 -7.41 5.00
C GLU A 275 15.47 -7.76 5.61
N LEU A 276 15.04 -9.01 5.42
CA LEU A 276 13.80 -9.54 6.00
C LEU A 276 14.04 -10.99 6.44
N GLY A 277 13.76 -11.30 7.71
CA GLY A 277 13.96 -12.65 8.25
C GLY A 277 15.42 -13.14 8.25
N GLY A 278 16.40 -12.23 8.20
CA GLY A 278 17.83 -12.54 8.12
C GLY A 278 18.34 -12.89 6.71
N GLU A 279 17.55 -12.61 5.69
CA GLU A 279 17.88 -12.78 4.27
C GLU A 279 17.88 -11.40 3.59
N LEU A 280 18.76 -11.19 2.62
CA LEU A 280 18.86 -9.92 1.90
C LEU A 280 18.09 -9.99 0.58
N PHE A 281 17.08 -9.16 0.42
CA PHE A 281 16.38 -8.96 -0.85
C PHE A 281 17.03 -7.81 -1.61
N TYR A 282 17.32 -8.02 -2.89
CA TYR A 282 17.81 -6.95 -3.75
C TYR A 282 17.37 -7.12 -5.20
N VAL A 283 17.22 -5.99 -5.89
CA VAL A 283 16.94 -5.98 -7.33
C VAL A 283 18.25 -6.15 -8.09
N GLN A 284 18.29 -7.13 -9.00
CA GLN A 284 19.44 -7.31 -9.89
C GLN A 284 19.48 -6.19 -10.95
N ALA A 285 20.68 -5.80 -11.38
CA ALA A 285 20.85 -4.95 -12.56
C ALA A 285 20.05 -5.50 -13.75
N GLY A 286 19.30 -4.62 -14.42
CA GLY A 286 18.31 -4.95 -15.43
C GLY A 286 16.86 -4.89 -14.95
N GLU A 287 16.60 -4.69 -13.65
CA GLU A 287 15.28 -4.34 -13.06
C GLU A 287 14.18 -5.39 -13.30
N ARG A 288 14.59 -6.63 -13.58
CA ARG A 288 13.69 -7.70 -14.01
C ARG A 288 13.60 -8.83 -13.00
N LYS A 289 14.54 -8.87 -12.06
CA LYS A 289 14.75 -9.97 -11.14
C LYS A 289 14.98 -9.45 -9.75
N ILE A 290 14.28 -10.03 -8.78
CA ILE A 290 14.57 -9.87 -7.37
C ILE A 290 15.30 -11.13 -6.91
N ARG A 291 16.41 -10.92 -6.19
CA ARG A 291 17.22 -11.99 -5.65
C ARG A 291 17.17 -11.98 -4.14
N LEU A 292 17.22 -13.18 -3.58
CA LEU A 292 17.28 -13.43 -2.15
C LEU A 292 18.66 -13.94 -1.81
N ALA A 293 19.54 -13.09 -1.26
CA ALA A 293 20.84 -13.53 -0.78
C ALA A 293 20.68 -14.25 0.58
N VAL A 294 20.92 -15.55 0.58
CA VAL A 294 20.83 -16.43 1.75
C VAL A 294 22.22 -16.95 2.06
N TYR A 295 22.62 -16.84 3.33
CA TYR A 295 23.86 -17.43 3.80
C TYR A 295 23.68 -18.94 4.04
N ASP A 296 24.41 -19.75 3.28
CA ASP A 296 24.54 -21.18 3.50
C ASP A 296 25.68 -21.45 4.49
N ARG A 297 25.34 -22.06 5.63
CA ARG A 297 26.30 -22.37 6.69
C ARG A 297 27.19 -23.57 6.39
N ASP A 298 26.73 -24.49 5.57
CA ASP A 298 27.46 -25.72 5.26
C ASP A 298 28.53 -25.45 4.19
N GLU A 299 28.21 -24.60 3.22
CA GLU A 299 29.12 -24.20 2.14
C GLU A 299 29.91 -22.90 2.43
N ASP A 300 29.59 -22.19 3.52
CA ASP A 300 30.14 -20.87 3.88
C ASP A 300 30.09 -19.87 2.70
N ILE A 301 29.00 -19.92 1.95
CA ILE A 301 28.78 -19.10 0.75
C ILE A 301 27.38 -18.48 0.79
N TYR A 302 27.22 -17.35 0.12
CA TYR A 302 25.89 -16.79 -0.13
C TYR A 302 25.35 -17.33 -1.47
N ASP A 303 24.24 -18.05 -1.41
CA ASP A 303 23.42 -18.29 -2.59
C ASP A 303 22.47 -17.11 -2.79
N ALA A 304 22.18 -16.78 -4.05
CA ALA A 304 21.31 -15.66 -4.40
C ALA A 304 20.26 -16.07 -5.44
N PRO A 305 19.33 -16.98 -5.10
CA PRO A 305 18.26 -17.43 -6.00
C PRO A 305 17.38 -16.27 -6.48
N ASP A 306 16.83 -16.43 -7.69
CA ASP A 306 15.89 -15.49 -8.31
C ASP A 306 14.44 -15.89 -7.97
N ILE A 307 13.80 -15.09 -7.11
CA ILE A 307 12.43 -15.35 -6.63
C ILE A 307 11.35 -14.98 -7.66
N THR A 308 11.72 -14.31 -8.75
CA THR A 308 10.80 -13.98 -9.84
C THR A 308 10.73 -15.06 -10.91
N THR A 309 11.55 -16.12 -10.81
CA THR A 309 11.64 -17.17 -11.83
C THR A 309 10.29 -17.83 -12.13
N ALA A 310 9.49 -18.11 -11.09
CA ALA A 310 8.18 -18.73 -11.25
C ALA A 310 7.12 -17.81 -11.88
N SER A 311 7.38 -16.50 -11.90
CA SER A 311 6.45 -15.44 -12.30
C SER A 311 7.15 -14.40 -13.19
N GLU A 312 8.08 -14.84 -14.05
CA GLU A 312 9.00 -13.94 -14.77
C GLU A 312 8.30 -12.94 -15.71
N HIS A 313 7.01 -13.07 -16.00
CA HIS A 313 6.25 -12.11 -16.79
C HIS A 313 5.75 -10.93 -15.95
N ILE A 314 5.68 -11.06 -14.63
CA ILE A 314 5.07 -10.04 -13.77
C ILE A 314 5.92 -8.77 -13.66
N THR A 315 7.24 -8.88 -13.80
CA THR A 315 8.17 -7.74 -13.75
C THR A 315 8.49 -7.15 -15.13
N VAL A 316 7.69 -7.41 -16.18
CA VAL A 316 7.93 -6.90 -17.55
C VAL A 316 8.03 -5.39 -17.62
N GLY A 317 7.22 -4.69 -16.80
CA GLY A 317 7.26 -3.26 -16.63
C GLY A 317 8.54 -2.69 -16.04
N ARG A 318 9.52 -3.54 -15.65
CA ARG A 318 10.76 -3.17 -14.92
C ARG A 318 10.46 -2.60 -13.53
N ILE A 319 11.22 -3.04 -12.55
CA ILE A 319 11.06 -2.65 -11.15
C ILE A 319 11.62 -1.25 -10.96
N LYS A 320 10.80 -0.34 -10.42
CA LYS A 320 11.15 1.06 -10.11
C LYS A 320 11.44 1.29 -8.63
N LYS A 321 10.58 0.78 -7.75
CA LYS A 321 10.71 0.94 -6.28
C LYS A 321 10.16 -0.29 -5.57
N VAL A 322 10.74 -0.61 -4.41
CA VAL A 322 10.29 -1.68 -3.53
C VAL A 322 10.13 -1.12 -2.12
N VAL A 323 9.01 -1.42 -1.47
CA VAL A 323 8.77 -1.09 -0.06
C VAL A 323 8.16 -2.31 0.64
N VAL A 324 8.36 -2.42 1.95
CA VAL A 324 7.96 -3.59 2.73
C VAL A 324 6.97 -3.18 3.80
N GLN A 325 5.81 -3.83 3.80
CA GLN A 325 4.85 -3.79 4.88
C GLN A 325 5.08 -5.01 5.77
N LEU A 326 5.14 -4.81 7.07
CA LEU A 326 5.26 -5.84 8.09
C LEU A 326 3.95 -6.08 8.84
N LEU A 327 3.07 -5.07 8.93
CA LEU A 327 1.81 -5.13 9.71
C LEU A 327 0.58 -4.73 8.87
N PRO A 328 -0.54 -5.47 8.96
CA PRO A 328 -0.77 -6.67 9.78
C PRO A 328 -0.12 -7.93 9.19
N GLU A 329 0.09 -7.95 7.87
CA GLU A 329 0.69 -9.05 7.13
C GLU A 329 1.96 -8.59 6.42
N THR A 330 2.93 -9.51 6.25
CA THR A 330 4.18 -9.19 5.55
C THR A 330 3.99 -9.21 4.04
N LEU A 331 3.97 -8.01 3.43
CA LEU A 331 3.78 -7.80 2.00
C LEU A 331 4.93 -6.95 1.44
N ILE A 332 5.52 -7.41 0.34
CA ILE A 332 6.52 -6.63 -0.39
C ILE A 332 5.80 -6.00 -1.60
N TRP A 333 5.70 -4.68 -1.57
CA TRP A 333 5.06 -3.89 -2.62
C TRP A 333 6.11 -3.39 -3.59
N VAL A 334 5.83 -3.54 -4.88
CA VAL A 334 6.77 -3.16 -5.94
C VAL A 334 6.04 -2.32 -6.98
N ILE A 335 6.54 -1.11 -7.24
CA ILE A 335 6.08 -0.29 -8.36
C ILE A 335 6.91 -0.64 -9.59
N LEU A 336 6.24 -0.76 -10.72
CA LEU A 336 6.84 -0.93 -12.03
C LEU A 336 6.91 0.40 -12.80
N GLU A 337 7.82 0.52 -13.77
CA GLU A 337 7.92 1.72 -14.63
C GLU A 337 6.71 1.90 -15.56
N ASP A 338 5.99 0.81 -15.86
CA ASP A 338 4.74 0.87 -16.64
C ASP A 338 3.54 1.41 -15.84
N GLY A 339 3.71 1.61 -14.52
CA GLY A 339 2.72 2.24 -13.65
C GLY A 339 1.79 1.28 -12.94
N ASP A 340 1.99 -0.03 -13.07
CA ASP A 340 1.30 -1.03 -12.24
C ASP A 340 2.06 -1.31 -10.93
N ILE A 341 1.34 -1.81 -9.93
CA ILE A 341 1.94 -2.36 -8.71
C ILE A 341 1.91 -3.88 -8.80
N ILE A 342 2.96 -4.53 -8.32
CA ILE A 342 2.94 -5.98 -8.06
C ILE A 342 3.20 -6.19 -6.57
N VAL A 343 2.55 -7.19 -6.00
CA VAL A 343 2.70 -7.54 -4.58
C VAL A 343 3.28 -8.93 -4.48
N PHE A 344 4.24 -9.09 -3.58
CA PHE A 344 4.78 -10.37 -3.19
C PHE A 344 4.41 -10.67 -1.74
N SER A 345 3.49 -11.62 -1.58
CA SER A 345 3.15 -12.16 -0.27
C SER A 345 4.20 -13.18 0.13
N TYR A 346 4.92 -12.87 1.21
CA TYR A 346 6.02 -13.70 1.68
C TYR A 346 5.76 -14.20 3.10
N SER A 347 5.66 -15.51 3.26
CA SER A 347 5.67 -16.15 4.57
C SER A 347 6.51 -17.40 4.51
N LYS A 348 7.71 -17.32 5.08
CA LYS A 348 8.62 -18.48 5.16
C LYS A 348 8.03 -19.61 6.00
N GLU A 349 7.33 -19.27 7.08
CA GLU A 349 6.68 -20.21 7.99
C GLU A 349 5.57 -21.00 7.28
N ASN A 350 4.69 -20.31 6.56
CA ASN A 350 3.57 -20.92 5.84
C ASN A 350 3.93 -21.39 4.42
N LYS A 351 5.19 -21.24 4.00
CA LYS A 351 5.69 -21.57 2.65
C LYS A 351 4.91 -20.86 1.54
N VAL A 352 4.60 -19.58 1.74
CA VAL A 352 3.95 -18.73 0.75
C VAL A 352 5.00 -17.85 0.07
N GLN A 353 5.05 -17.97 -1.25
CA GLN A 353 5.84 -17.13 -2.15
C GLN A 353 4.95 -16.82 -3.35
N ALA A 354 4.15 -15.77 -3.24
CA ALA A 354 3.07 -15.53 -4.16
C ALA A 354 3.13 -14.12 -4.74
N TRP A 355 3.33 -14.04 -6.05
CA TRP A 355 3.23 -12.81 -6.82
C TRP A 355 1.78 -12.57 -7.28
N SER A 356 1.31 -11.33 -7.20
CA SER A 356 0.05 -10.90 -7.81
C SER A 356 0.17 -9.49 -8.39
N LYS A 357 -0.67 -9.18 -9.37
CA LYS A 357 -0.66 -7.89 -10.07
C LYS A 357 -1.81 -7.01 -9.60
N LEU A 358 -1.51 -5.76 -9.28
CA LEU A 358 -2.46 -4.72 -8.88
C LEU A 358 -2.44 -3.60 -9.91
N SER A 359 -3.59 -3.29 -10.47
CA SER A 359 -3.77 -2.29 -11.52
C SER A 359 -4.95 -1.39 -11.21
N THR A 360 -4.83 -0.12 -11.58
CA THR A 360 -5.86 0.91 -11.38
C THR A 360 -6.06 1.69 -12.67
N THR A 361 -7.13 2.47 -12.76
CA THR A 361 -7.26 3.48 -13.81
C THR A 361 -6.28 4.62 -13.49
N GLY A 362 -5.16 4.68 -14.22
CA GLY A 362 -4.08 5.64 -13.97
C GLY A 362 -2.71 4.97 -13.98
N THR A 363 -1.69 5.67 -13.50
CA THR A 363 -0.34 5.10 -13.32
C THR A 363 0.18 5.39 -11.91
N TYR A 364 0.57 4.35 -11.17
CA TYR A 364 1.27 4.48 -9.91
C TYR A 364 2.66 5.08 -10.16
N LYS A 365 2.98 6.17 -9.47
CA LYS A 365 4.25 6.90 -9.61
C LYS A 365 5.20 6.61 -8.47
N ASP A 366 4.69 6.57 -7.25
CA ASP A 366 5.48 6.26 -6.08
C ASP A 366 4.65 5.64 -4.94
N ILE A 367 5.33 5.01 -3.99
CA ILE A 367 4.74 4.34 -2.82
C ILE A 367 5.59 4.59 -1.57
N SER A 368 4.93 4.73 -0.42
CA SER A 368 5.55 4.83 0.90
C SER A 368 4.66 4.16 1.93
N ILE A 369 5.26 3.61 2.98
CA ILE A 369 4.54 2.95 4.06
C ILE A 369 4.88 3.66 5.36
N VAL A 370 3.89 3.95 6.18
CA VAL A 370 4.13 4.55 7.50
C VAL A 370 3.33 3.83 8.55
N ARG A 371 3.91 3.74 9.75
CA ARG A 371 3.23 3.15 10.89
C ARG A 371 2.26 4.14 11.51
N GLU A 372 1.01 3.73 11.62
CA GLU A 372 -0.09 4.50 12.21
C GLU A 372 -0.76 3.65 13.30
N GLY A 373 -0.38 3.90 14.55
CA GLY A 373 -0.84 3.11 15.69
C GLY A 373 -0.33 1.66 15.63
N ASN A 374 -1.26 0.71 15.47
CA ASN A 374 -0.97 -0.73 15.45
C ASN A 374 -0.90 -1.34 14.05
N THR A 375 -1.04 -0.52 13.00
CA THR A 375 -1.02 -0.95 11.61
C THR A 375 -0.01 -0.13 10.81
N GLU A 376 0.34 -0.61 9.63
CA GLU A 376 1.07 0.17 8.63
C GLU A 376 0.13 0.54 7.49
N THR A 377 0.09 1.83 7.19
CA THR A 377 -0.75 2.41 6.15
C THR A 377 0.10 2.62 4.90
N VAL A 378 -0.43 2.18 3.76
CA VAL A 378 0.24 2.32 2.47
C VAL A 378 -0.28 3.55 1.76
N TYR A 379 0.64 4.44 1.40
CA TYR A 379 0.38 5.65 0.64
C TYR A 379 0.98 5.53 -0.76
N VAL A 380 0.26 6.06 -1.75
CA VAL A 380 0.66 6.01 -3.16
C VAL A 380 0.48 7.38 -3.82
N ILE A 381 1.34 7.68 -4.78
CA ILE A 381 1.12 8.76 -5.75
C ILE A 381 0.60 8.12 -7.02
N VAL A 382 -0.54 8.60 -7.54
CA VAL A 382 -1.15 8.09 -8.77
C VAL A 382 -1.38 9.24 -9.74
N ALA A 383 -0.89 9.09 -10.97
CA ALA A 383 -1.17 10.05 -12.04
C ALA A 383 -2.43 9.64 -12.83
N ARG A 384 -3.40 10.55 -12.95
CA ARG A 384 -4.61 10.41 -13.79
C ARG A 384 -4.82 11.70 -14.56
N ASP A 385 -4.99 11.57 -15.88
CA ASP A 385 -5.19 12.70 -16.81
C ASP A 385 -4.19 13.85 -16.66
N GLY A 386 -2.94 13.52 -16.33
CA GLY A 386 -1.83 14.46 -16.16
C GLY A 386 -1.70 15.07 -14.75
N THR A 387 -2.69 14.90 -13.89
CA THR A 387 -2.64 15.32 -12.47
C THR A 387 -2.13 14.18 -11.61
N GLU A 388 -1.24 14.47 -10.65
CA GLU A 388 -0.79 13.50 -9.65
C GLU A 388 -1.57 13.68 -8.35
N TYR A 389 -2.06 12.57 -7.81
CA TYR A 389 -2.85 12.53 -6.59
C TYR A 389 -2.10 11.75 -5.53
N PHE A 390 -2.04 12.29 -4.32
CA PHE A 390 -1.64 11.59 -3.12
C PHE A 390 -2.84 10.83 -2.57
N GLU A 391 -2.71 9.51 -2.49
CA GLU A 391 -3.79 8.61 -2.07
C GLU A 391 -3.34 7.67 -0.96
N GLN A 392 -4.29 7.27 -0.12
CA GLN A 392 -4.10 6.29 0.93
C GLN A 392 -4.85 5.01 0.56
N LEU A 393 -4.18 3.85 0.59
CA LEU A 393 -4.87 2.57 0.45
C LEU A 393 -5.68 2.28 1.72
N ALA A 394 -6.90 1.79 1.54
CA ALA A 394 -7.68 1.23 2.63
C ALA A 394 -6.97 0.01 3.24
N PRO A 395 -7.21 -0.30 4.52
CA PRO A 395 -6.62 -1.48 5.13
C PRO A 395 -7.15 -2.77 4.46
N ILE A 396 -6.28 -3.79 4.40
CA ILE A 396 -6.64 -5.11 3.87
C ILE A 396 -7.62 -5.82 4.82
N ASP A 397 -7.37 -5.69 6.12
CA ASP A 397 -8.28 -6.13 7.17
C ASP A 397 -9.32 -5.05 7.44
N PHE A 398 -10.58 -5.43 7.42
CA PHE A 398 -11.71 -4.52 7.62
C PHE A 398 -12.72 -5.08 8.63
N ALA A 399 -13.39 -4.17 9.33
CA ALA A 399 -14.51 -4.52 10.17
C ALA A 399 -15.76 -4.80 9.33
N ASP A 400 -16.73 -5.50 9.93
CA ASP A 400 -17.99 -5.78 9.24
C ASP A 400 -18.72 -4.45 8.94
N ASN A 401 -19.05 -4.23 7.67
CA ASN A 401 -19.65 -3.00 7.12
C ASN A 401 -18.72 -1.78 6.97
N ASP A 402 -17.42 -1.90 7.23
CA ASP A 402 -16.43 -0.83 7.07
C ASP A 402 -15.34 -1.23 6.08
N TYR A 403 -15.75 -1.40 4.81
CA TYR A 403 -14.86 -1.82 3.74
C TYR A 403 -14.95 -0.85 2.55
N MET A 404 -13.83 -0.71 1.85
CA MET A 404 -13.73 0.21 0.72
C MET A 404 -12.91 -0.41 -0.41
N PHE A 405 -13.60 -0.65 -1.54
CA PHE A 405 -13.05 -1.32 -2.74
C PHE A 405 -13.21 -0.47 -4.00
N LEU A 406 -13.07 0.85 -3.85
CA LEU A 406 -13.07 1.85 -4.91
C LEU A 406 -11.68 2.51 -4.97
N ASP A 407 -11.18 2.79 -6.17
CA ASP A 407 -9.94 3.58 -6.30
C ASP A 407 -10.26 5.08 -6.37
N SER A 408 -9.36 5.92 -5.87
CA SER A 408 -9.49 7.39 -5.85
C SER A 408 -10.80 7.87 -5.19
N ALA A 409 -11.22 7.17 -4.15
CA ALA A 409 -12.48 7.38 -3.48
C ALA A 409 -12.49 8.67 -2.66
N LEU A 410 -13.63 9.36 -2.64
CA LEU A 410 -13.93 10.46 -1.72
C LEU A 410 -15.15 10.09 -0.90
N THR A 411 -15.05 10.22 0.42
CA THR A 411 -16.20 10.11 1.33
C THR A 411 -16.74 11.50 1.62
N LYS A 412 -17.97 11.74 1.18
CA LYS A 412 -18.74 12.96 1.47
C LYS A 412 -19.72 12.68 2.61
N THR A 413 -19.62 13.49 3.65
CA THR A 413 -20.54 13.52 4.78
C THR A 413 -21.24 14.88 4.76
N PHE A 414 -22.58 14.91 4.81
CA PHE A 414 -23.36 16.14 4.74
C PHE A 414 -23.60 16.74 6.12
N GLY A 415 -23.46 18.07 6.22
CA GLY A 415 -23.66 18.81 7.46
C GLY A 415 -22.79 18.33 8.64
N THR A 416 -23.10 18.86 9.82
CA THR A 416 -22.55 18.36 11.10
C THR A 416 -23.62 17.52 11.79
N ALA A 417 -23.23 16.39 12.39
CA ALA A 417 -24.15 15.61 13.20
C ALA A 417 -24.43 16.30 14.55
N PHE A 418 -25.70 16.46 14.91
CA PHE A 418 -26.13 17.00 16.20
C PHE A 418 -26.68 15.90 17.10
N THR A 419 -26.31 15.89 18.37
CA THR A 419 -26.90 14.98 19.36
C THR A 419 -28.36 15.36 19.62
N ILE A 420 -29.24 14.37 19.65
CA ILE A 420 -30.66 14.54 19.97
C ILE A 420 -30.82 14.49 21.50
N SER A 421 -31.26 15.59 22.10
CA SER A 421 -31.51 15.70 23.53
C SER A 421 -32.91 15.22 23.91
N ASN A 422 -33.88 15.35 22.99
CA ASN A 422 -35.24 14.85 23.14
C ASN A 422 -35.90 14.60 21.78
N ILE A 423 -36.79 13.62 21.72
CA ILE A 423 -37.70 13.40 20.58
C ILE A 423 -39.07 13.02 21.14
N VAL A 424 -40.11 13.70 20.66
CA VAL A 424 -41.47 13.57 21.22
C VAL A 424 -42.51 13.82 20.15
N THR A 425 -43.62 13.10 20.20
CA THR A 425 -44.83 13.51 19.46
C THR A 425 -45.54 14.61 20.24
N ASP A 426 -45.48 15.84 19.74
CA ASP A 426 -46.13 17.02 20.30
C ASP A 426 -47.22 17.53 19.35
N THR A 427 -48.44 17.68 19.86
CA THR A 427 -49.63 18.05 19.07
C THR A 427 -49.90 17.20 17.81
N GLY A 428 -49.46 15.93 17.82
CA GLY A 428 -49.63 15.02 16.68
C GLY A 428 -48.51 15.10 15.64
N ARG A 429 -47.47 15.91 15.88
CA ARG A 429 -46.28 16.04 15.02
C ARG A 429 -45.05 15.53 15.77
N VAL A 430 -44.06 15.00 15.06
CA VAL A 430 -42.82 14.55 15.70
C VAL A 430 -41.83 15.69 15.78
N LYS A 431 -41.51 16.11 17.01
CA LYS A 431 -40.55 17.15 17.33
C LYS A 431 -39.21 16.55 17.73
N VAL A 432 -38.13 17.06 17.17
CA VAL A 432 -36.75 16.73 17.57
C VAL A 432 -36.13 17.96 18.24
N THR A 433 -35.50 17.74 19.39
CA THR A 433 -34.69 18.74 20.09
C THR A 433 -33.22 18.35 19.99
N THR A 434 -32.37 19.25 19.49
CA THR A 434 -30.91 19.07 19.46
C THR A 434 -30.27 19.60 20.75
N SER A 435 -29.09 19.10 21.08
CA SER A 435 -28.31 19.55 22.25
C SER A 435 -27.70 20.95 22.08
N ALA A 436 -27.59 21.43 20.84
CA ALA A 436 -27.05 22.73 20.47
C ALA A 436 -27.85 23.32 19.30
N ALA A 437 -27.65 24.60 19.02
CA ALA A 437 -28.30 25.25 17.89
C ALA A 437 -27.86 24.60 16.57
N HIS A 438 -28.82 24.18 15.73
CA HIS A 438 -28.53 23.38 14.54
C HIS A 438 -28.24 24.20 13.28
N GLY A 439 -28.72 25.44 13.21
CA GLY A 439 -28.47 26.33 12.07
C GLY A 439 -29.22 26.01 10.76
N TYR A 440 -30.00 24.93 10.72
CA TYR A 440 -30.91 24.63 9.59
C TYR A 440 -31.86 25.78 9.23
N ALA A 441 -32.14 25.93 7.94
CA ALA A 441 -33.03 26.91 7.36
C ALA A 441 -34.50 26.42 7.22
N GLY A 442 -34.75 25.12 7.36
CA GLY A 442 -36.08 24.51 7.27
C GLY A 442 -36.46 23.99 5.89
N THR A 443 -35.47 23.81 5.01
CA THR A 443 -35.65 23.18 3.69
C THR A 443 -34.80 21.93 3.51
N GLU A 444 -33.95 21.62 4.48
CA GLU A 444 -33.02 20.51 4.47
C GLU A 444 -33.73 19.16 4.64
N TYR A 445 -33.02 18.11 4.26
CA TYR A 445 -33.36 16.74 4.63
C TYR A 445 -32.39 16.27 5.69
N VAL A 446 -32.87 15.44 6.61
CA VAL A 446 -32.05 14.91 7.71
C VAL A 446 -32.24 13.42 7.87
N GLY A 447 -31.15 12.71 8.10
CA GLY A 447 -31.16 11.35 8.62
C GLY A 447 -31.15 11.37 10.14
N VAL A 448 -32.01 10.55 10.75
CA VAL A 448 -32.05 10.34 12.20
C VAL A 448 -31.50 8.95 12.48
N SER A 449 -30.55 8.83 13.42
CA SER A 449 -29.95 7.55 13.80
C SER A 449 -29.87 7.43 15.30
N GLY A 450 -30.34 6.33 15.89
CA GLY A 450 -30.36 6.18 17.34
C GLY A 450 -31.07 4.95 17.86
N THR A 451 -30.67 4.51 19.06
CA THR A 451 -31.29 3.34 19.72
C THR A 451 -32.54 3.76 20.49
N GLY A 452 -33.68 3.10 20.23
CA GLY A 452 -34.94 3.30 20.98
C GLY A 452 -35.99 4.17 20.29
N ILE A 453 -35.67 4.72 19.11
CA ILE A 453 -36.55 5.55 18.26
C ILE A 453 -37.15 4.73 17.10
N ASN A 454 -37.93 3.70 17.45
CA ASN A 454 -38.53 2.79 16.47
C ASN A 454 -39.43 3.55 15.46
N GLY A 455 -39.24 3.27 14.17
CA GLY A 455 -39.99 3.89 13.07
C GLY A 455 -39.38 5.19 12.53
N ILE A 456 -38.31 5.68 13.14
CA ILE A 456 -37.58 6.89 12.71
C ILE A 456 -36.08 6.62 12.52
N ASP A 457 -35.53 5.64 13.25
CA ASP A 457 -34.13 5.23 13.08
C ASP A 457 -33.78 4.83 11.64
N SER A 458 -32.68 5.38 11.13
CA SER A 458 -32.12 5.13 9.79
C SER A 458 -33.04 5.53 8.63
N VAL A 459 -33.97 6.46 8.87
CA VAL A 459 -34.87 7.02 7.85
C VAL A 459 -34.51 8.49 7.58
N ILE A 460 -34.70 8.93 6.33
CA ILE A 460 -34.53 10.33 5.92
C ILE A 460 -35.88 11.05 6.01
N PHE A 461 -35.85 12.27 6.53
CA PHE A 461 -37.01 13.13 6.69
C PHE A 461 -36.74 14.50 6.11
N ARG A 462 -37.78 15.20 5.68
CA ARG A 462 -37.73 16.64 5.49
C ARG A 462 -37.97 17.32 6.84
N ILE A 463 -37.41 18.51 7.04
CA ILE A 463 -37.61 19.26 8.29
C ILE A 463 -38.39 20.56 8.09
N GLU A 464 -39.07 20.98 9.15
CA GLU A 464 -39.58 22.35 9.33
C GLU A 464 -39.03 22.90 10.64
N VAL A 465 -38.31 24.03 10.59
CA VAL A 465 -37.67 24.61 11.77
C VAL A 465 -38.69 25.34 12.64
N ASP A 466 -38.70 25.01 13.93
CA ASP A 466 -39.52 25.68 14.95
C ASP A 466 -38.72 26.81 15.62
N ASP A 467 -37.50 26.50 16.07
CA ASP A 467 -36.54 27.45 16.61
C ASP A 467 -35.10 26.97 16.41
N ALA A 468 -34.11 27.63 17.05
CA ALA A 468 -32.70 27.32 16.86
C ALA A 468 -32.30 25.87 17.26
N THR A 469 -33.09 25.21 18.10
CA THR A 469 -32.81 23.88 18.67
C THR A 469 -33.91 22.86 18.40
N HIS A 470 -34.98 23.26 17.71
CA HIS A 470 -36.17 22.45 17.51
C HIS A 470 -36.61 22.48 16.06
N PHE A 471 -36.97 21.32 15.55
CA PHE A 471 -37.60 21.16 14.24
C PHE A 471 -38.58 19.99 14.26
N TRP A 472 -39.49 20.01 13.29
CA TRP A 472 -40.50 18.98 13.06
C TRP A 472 -40.07 18.06 11.93
N LEU A 473 -40.31 16.76 12.07
CA LEU A 473 -40.08 15.79 11.01
C LEU A 473 -41.30 15.67 10.08
N LEU A 474 -41.03 15.74 8.79
CA LEU A 474 -41.98 15.55 7.69
C LEU A 474 -41.51 14.37 6.83
N ASP A 475 -42.46 13.67 6.20
CA ASP A 475 -42.16 12.60 5.24
C ASP A 475 -41.31 13.14 4.08
N GLU A 476 -40.30 12.37 3.66
CA GLU A 476 -39.38 12.80 2.59
C GLU A 476 -40.10 13.13 1.27
N ILE A 477 -41.14 12.36 0.92
CA ILE A 477 -41.80 12.42 -0.38
C ILE A 477 -43.08 13.25 -0.32
N LEU A 478 -43.92 12.99 0.68
CA LEU A 478 -45.21 13.67 0.84
C LEU A 478 -45.06 15.07 1.43
N GLU A 479 -43.93 15.35 2.08
CA GLU A 479 -43.65 16.61 2.76
C GLU A 479 -44.72 17.00 3.79
N SER A 480 -45.40 15.99 4.35
CA SER A 480 -46.44 16.12 5.37
C SER A 480 -45.98 15.52 6.69
N ASP A 481 -46.71 15.82 7.77
CA ASP A 481 -46.43 15.22 9.08
C ASP A 481 -46.42 13.68 9.01
N ILE A 482 -45.49 13.07 9.72
CA ILE A 482 -45.32 11.62 9.76
C ILE A 482 -46.30 10.97 10.75
N ASP A 483 -46.89 9.84 10.36
CA ASP A 483 -47.82 9.07 11.21
C ASP A 483 -47.05 8.11 12.14
N VAL A 484 -46.22 8.68 13.02
CA VAL A 484 -45.42 7.94 14.00
C VAL A 484 -45.63 8.54 15.40
N THR A 485 -45.98 7.69 16.36
CA THR A 485 -46.05 8.07 17.77
C THR A 485 -44.77 7.67 18.50
N VAL A 486 -44.02 8.65 18.98
CA VAL A 486 -42.76 8.46 19.71
C VAL A 486 -43.00 8.76 21.18
N THR A 487 -42.62 7.81 22.04
CA THR A 487 -42.66 8.02 23.50
C THR A 487 -41.38 8.76 23.91
N PRO A 488 -41.44 9.78 24.79
CA PRO A 488 -40.26 10.55 25.18
C PRO A 488 -39.16 9.64 25.70
N ALA A 489 -37.98 9.75 25.13
CA ALA A 489 -36.85 8.94 25.53
C ALA A 489 -35.59 9.81 25.60
N VAL A 490 -34.94 9.80 26.77
CA VAL A 490 -33.83 10.71 27.09
C VAL A 490 -32.56 10.19 26.40
N THR A 491 -31.97 11.04 25.55
CA THR A 491 -30.71 10.85 24.78
C THR A 491 -30.68 9.61 23.89
N GLN A 492 -31.09 9.74 22.62
CA GLN A 492 -31.23 8.60 21.71
C GLN A 492 -30.72 8.88 20.29
N GLY A 493 -29.46 9.31 20.19
CA GLY A 493 -28.74 9.29 18.92
C GLY A 493 -28.46 10.67 18.32
N THR A 494 -28.33 10.72 17.00
CA THR A 494 -27.88 11.89 16.25
C THR A 494 -28.82 12.18 15.08
N VAL A 495 -28.94 13.46 14.76
CA VAL A 495 -29.53 13.92 13.51
C VAL A 495 -28.44 14.56 12.65
N GLN A 496 -28.46 14.29 11.36
CA GLN A 496 -27.49 14.82 10.43
C GLN A 496 -28.15 15.15 9.10
N GLU A 497 -27.67 16.18 8.42
CA GLU A 497 -28.12 16.52 7.07
C GLU A 497 -27.94 15.35 6.10
N ALA A 498 -28.87 15.21 5.16
CA ALA A 498 -28.84 14.24 4.09
C ALA A 498 -29.14 14.93 2.76
N ASP A 499 -28.45 14.52 1.71
CA ASP A 499 -28.66 15.04 0.37
C ASP A 499 -28.54 13.87 -0.63
N ASN A 500 -28.88 14.11 -1.89
CA ASN A 500 -28.69 13.19 -3.01
C ASN A 500 -27.75 13.76 -4.07
N THR A 501 -27.22 14.97 -3.90
CA THR A 501 -26.20 15.55 -4.78
C THR A 501 -24.85 15.54 -4.08
N ILE A 502 -23.90 14.79 -4.62
CA ILE A 502 -22.57 14.62 -4.05
C ILE A 502 -21.62 15.56 -4.81
N THR A 503 -20.95 16.44 -4.08
CA THR A 503 -20.06 17.48 -4.62
C THR A 503 -18.61 17.28 -4.19
N GLY A 504 -17.69 17.97 -4.86
CA GLY A 504 -16.25 17.91 -4.55
C GLY A 504 -15.51 16.79 -5.26
N LEU A 505 -16.09 16.25 -6.34
CA LEU A 505 -15.57 15.10 -7.10
C LEU A 505 -14.79 15.54 -8.35
N SER A 506 -14.20 16.74 -8.37
CA SER A 506 -13.54 17.27 -9.56
C SER A 506 -12.37 16.40 -10.04
N HIS A 507 -11.77 15.60 -9.16
CA HIS A 507 -10.72 14.62 -9.53
C HIS A 507 -11.25 13.41 -10.30
N LEU A 508 -12.57 13.23 -10.35
CA LEU A 508 -13.26 12.14 -11.04
C LEU A 508 -14.11 12.64 -12.22
N ASP A 509 -13.97 13.91 -12.63
CA ASP A 509 -14.72 14.47 -13.74
C ASP A 509 -14.60 13.60 -15.01
N ASP A 510 -15.71 13.49 -15.75
CA ASP A 510 -15.86 12.68 -16.96
C ASP A 510 -15.69 11.15 -16.78
N ASN A 511 -15.45 10.67 -15.56
CA ASN A 511 -15.33 9.24 -15.27
C ASN A 511 -16.67 8.64 -14.81
N VAL A 512 -16.87 7.36 -15.12
CA VAL A 512 -17.94 6.55 -14.54
C VAL A 512 -17.49 6.07 -13.17
N VAL A 513 -18.26 6.42 -12.15
CA VAL A 513 -17.98 6.12 -10.75
C VAL A 513 -19.03 5.18 -10.17
N ASN A 514 -18.61 4.39 -9.19
CA ASN A 514 -19.51 3.63 -8.34
C ASN A 514 -19.74 4.39 -7.03
N ILE A 515 -20.95 4.27 -6.50
CA ILE A 515 -21.42 5.03 -5.35
C ILE A 515 -21.90 4.06 -4.30
N VAL A 516 -21.32 4.15 -3.11
CA VAL A 516 -21.69 3.35 -1.94
C VAL A 516 -22.02 4.25 -0.75
N SER A 517 -22.76 3.73 0.21
CA SER A 517 -23.04 4.40 1.48
C SER A 517 -22.95 3.36 2.60
N GLY A 518 -21.83 3.39 3.32
CA GLY A 518 -21.42 2.27 4.17
C GLY A 518 -21.40 0.96 3.37
N PRO A 519 -22.07 -0.12 3.84
CA PRO A 519 -22.11 -1.41 3.14
C PRO A 519 -23.10 -1.45 1.96
N VAL A 520 -23.83 -0.35 1.69
CA VAL A 520 -24.90 -0.35 0.69
C VAL A 520 -24.37 0.16 -0.65
N ASN A 521 -24.50 -0.66 -1.69
CA ASN A 521 -24.27 -0.22 -3.06
C ASN A 521 -25.49 0.60 -3.55
N VAL A 522 -25.26 1.88 -3.82
CA VAL A 522 -26.29 2.85 -4.25
C VAL A 522 -26.41 2.88 -5.77
N GLY A 523 -25.34 2.54 -6.49
CA GLY A 523 -25.33 2.42 -7.94
C GLY A 523 -24.07 2.99 -8.58
N SER A 524 -24.23 3.54 -9.78
CA SER A 524 -23.16 4.18 -10.55
C SER A 524 -23.68 5.44 -11.24
N GLY A 525 -22.78 6.37 -11.55
CA GLY A 525 -23.08 7.62 -12.25
C GLY A 525 -21.84 8.14 -12.98
N THR A 526 -22.03 9.15 -13.83
CA THR A 526 -20.92 9.89 -14.43
C THR A 526 -20.78 11.21 -13.71
N VAL A 527 -19.57 11.55 -13.29
CA VAL A 527 -19.31 12.84 -12.63
C VAL A 527 -19.25 13.93 -13.69
N ALA A 528 -19.95 15.03 -13.43
CA ALA A 528 -19.93 16.20 -14.29
C ALA A 528 -19.76 17.46 -13.44
N SER A 529 -18.74 18.27 -13.77
CA SER A 529 -18.43 19.52 -13.07
C SER A 529 -18.24 19.36 -11.56
N GLY A 530 -17.62 18.25 -11.15
CA GLY A 530 -17.31 17.90 -9.77
C GLY A 530 -18.50 17.37 -8.97
N GLU A 531 -19.60 17.01 -9.61
CA GLU A 531 -20.83 16.56 -8.95
C GLU A 531 -21.43 15.30 -9.58
N VAL A 532 -22.14 14.52 -8.76
CA VAL A 532 -23.01 13.42 -9.20
C VAL A 532 -24.27 13.37 -8.34
N THR A 533 -25.44 13.19 -8.97
CA THR A 533 -26.73 13.08 -8.27
C THR A 533 -27.25 11.65 -8.31
N VAL A 534 -27.72 11.16 -7.16
CA VAL A 534 -28.36 9.85 -7.01
C VAL A 534 -29.86 9.98 -6.72
N VAL A 535 -30.58 8.87 -6.81
CA VAL A 535 -32.04 8.87 -6.59
C VAL A 535 -32.39 8.95 -5.11
N THR A 536 -31.58 8.33 -4.24
CA THR A 536 -31.84 8.23 -2.80
C THR A 536 -30.98 9.22 -2.01
N ARG A 537 -31.57 9.91 -1.03
CA ARG A 537 -30.82 10.77 -0.11
C ARG A 537 -30.16 9.95 0.99
N ARG A 538 -28.94 10.33 1.38
CA ARG A 538 -28.23 9.76 2.53
C ARG A 538 -27.36 10.81 3.21
N THR A 539 -26.96 10.52 4.45
CA THR A 539 -26.07 11.37 5.25
C THR A 539 -24.60 11.25 4.82
N THR A 540 -24.23 10.11 4.24
CA THR A 540 -22.87 9.84 3.76
C THR A 540 -22.88 9.07 2.45
N PHE A 541 -21.95 9.42 1.55
CA PHE A 541 -21.60 8.65 0.37
C PHE A 541 -20.09 8.51 0.24
N THR A 542 -19.65 7.37 -0.27
CA THR A 542 -18.31 7.18 -0.78
C THR A 542 -18.40 6.93 -2.28
N VAL A 543 -17.68 7.74 -3.06
CA VAL A 543 -17.70 7.73 -4.52
C VAL A 543 -16.29 7.52 -5.04
N GLY A 544 -16.10 6.61 -5.98
CA GLY A 544 -14.78 6.34 -6.57
C GLY A 544 -14.83 5.49 -7.83
N LEU A 545 -13.66 5.23 -8.39
CA LEU A 545 -13.48 4.43 -9.59
C LEU A 545 -13.62 2.94 -9.26
N ASN A 546 -14.34 2.23 -10.10
CA ASN A 546 -14.46 0.79 -9.97
C ASN A 546 -13.28 0.08 -10.65
N TYR A 547 -12.92 -1.10 -10.14
CA TYR A 547 -11.95 -2.00 -10.77
C TYR A 547 -12.43 -3.45 -10.66
N PHE A 548 -11.88 -4.30 -11.52
CA PHE A 548 -12.16 -5.74 -11.50
C PHE A 548 -11.10 -6.49 -10.72
N THR A 549 -11.51 -7.54 -10.01
CA THR A 549 -10.61 -8.54 -9.43
C THR A 549 -10.88 -9.86 -10.11
N ASP A 550 -9.86 -10.43 -10.75
CA ASP A 550 -9.94 -11.67 -11.49
C ASP A 550 -8.98 -12.71 -10.94
N ILE A 551 -9.53 -13.88 -10.63
CA ILE A 551 -8.78 -15.05 -10.20
C ILE A 551 -9.05 -16.15 -11.22
N ILE A 552 -8.00 -16.49 -11.97
CA ILE A 552 -8.01 -17.60 -12.92
C ILE A 552 -6.98 -18.60 -12.42
N PRO A 553 -7.38 -19.78 -11.91
CA PRO A 553 -6.44 -20.81 -11.52
C PRO A 553 -5.68 -21.38 -12.72
N MET A 554 -4.57 -22.07 -12.46
CA MET A 554 -3.96 -22.93 -13.48
C MET A 554 -4.94 -24.02 -13.94
N ASN A 555 -4.86 -24.41 -15.22
CA ASN A 555 -5.80 -25.36 -15.82
C ASN A 555 -5.90 -26.64 -14.97
N ILE A 556 -7.11 -26.93 -14.55
CA ILE A 556 -7.43 -28.02 -13.63
C ILE A 556 -7.41 -29.36 -14.38
N GLY A 557 -6.84 -30.40 -13.75
CA GLY A 557 -6.82 -31.77 -14.27
C GLY A 557 -5.51 -32.16 -14.97
N ILE A 558 -5.09 -33.41 -14.74
CA ILE A 558 -3.79 -33.97 -15.15
C ILE A 558 -3.65 -34.25 -16.65
N ALA A 559 -4.77 -34.40 -17.37
CA ALA A 559 -4.75 -34.75 -18.80
C ALA A 559 -4.99 -33.51 -19.68
N LYS A 560 -3.92 -32.98 -20.29
CA LYS A 560 -4.00 -31.85 -21.24
C LYS A 560 -4.45 -32.24 -22.65
N SER A 561 -4.27 -33.50 -23.03
CA SER A 561 -4.61 -34.02 -24.37
C SER A 561 -6.07 -34.46 -24.50
N ARG A 562 -6.84 -34.40 -23.42
CA ARG A 562 -8.24 -34.83 -23.35
C ARG A 562 -9.16 -33.64 -23.15
N LYS A 563 -10.36 -33.72 -23.72
CA LYS A 563 -11.36 -32.68 -23.52
C LYS A 563 -11.96 -32.83 -22.13
N LYS A 564 -12.17 -31.70 -21.46
CA LYS A 564 -12.75 -31.57 -20.14
C LYS A 564 -14.06 -30.82 -20.28
N ASN A 565 -15.08 -31.24 -19.55
CA ASN A 565 -16.35 -30.53 -19.48
C ASN A 565 -16.66 -30.31 -18.01
N ILE A 566 -16.39 -29.09 -17.53
CA ILE A 566 -16.66 -28.68 -16.16
C ILE A 566 -18.16 -28.42 -16.05
N LYS A 567 -18.83 -29.14 -15.15
CA LYS A 567 -20.28 -29.03 -14.92
C LYS A 567 -20.58 -27.98 -13.87
N HIS A 568 -19.91 -28.10 -12.73
CA HIS A 568 -20.09 -27.22 -11.58
C HIS A 568 -18.75 -26.74 -11.05
N ILE A 569 -18.80 -25.56 -10.46
CA ILE A 569 -17.70 -24.99 -9.70
C ILE A 569 -18.24 -24.65 -8.31
N ALA A 570 -17.60 -25.17 -7.28
CA ALA A 570 -17.82 -24.77 -5.92
C ALA A 570 -16.62 -23.95 -5.43
N VAL A 571 -16.87 -22.86 -4.73
CA VAL A 571 -15.85 -21.95 -4.20
C VAL A 571 -16.10 -21.76 -2.73
N GLU A 572 -15.04 -21.92 -1.94
CA GLU A 572 -15.08 -21.61 -0.52
C GLU A 572 -14.75 -20.12 -0.33
N LEU A 573 -15.75 -19.38 0.14
CA LEU A 573 -15.69 -17.94 0.30
C LEU A 573 -15.56 -17.57 1.77
N TYR A 574 -14.84 -16.49 2.05
CA TYR A 574 -14.73 -15.89 3.38
C TYR A 574 -15.14 -14.43 3.30
N LYS A 575 -16.02 -13.97 4.21
CA LYS A 575 -16.50 -12.58 4.29
C LYS A 575 -16.75 -11.90 2.92
N SER A 576 -17.46 -12.58 2.02
CA SER A 576 -17.60 -12.15 0.62
C SER A 576 -19.03 -11.78 0.25
N ILE A 577 -19.21 -10.89 -0.72
CA ILE A 577 -20.53 -10.47 -1.24
C ILE A 577 -20.54 -10.43 -2.78
N ALA A 578 -21.49 -11.13 -3.39
CA ALA A 578 -21.77 -11.18 -4.82
C ALA A 578 -20.61 -11.46 -5.81
N PRO A 579 -19.60 -12.31 -5.50
CA PRO A 579 -18.65 -12.71 -6.52
C PRO A 579 -19.38 -13.52 -7.59
N ARG A 580 -18.82 -13.50 -8.80
CA ARG A 580 -19.33 -14.25 -9.95
C ARG A 580 -18.29 -15.27 -10.39
N GLY A 581 -18.74 -16.39 -10.92
CA GLY A 581 -17.86 -17.42 -11.44
C GLY A 581 -18.37 -18.00 -12.74
N GLY A 582 -17.47 -18.57 -13.54
CA GLY A 582 -17.85 -19.15 -14.83
C GLY A 582 -16.66 -19.48 -15.70
N LYS A 583 -16.90 -19.56 -17.00
CA LYS A 583 -15.88 -19.87 -18.02
C LYS A 583 -15.03 -18.66 -18.39
N ASP A 584 -15.70 -17.56 -18.70
CA ASP A 584 -15.14 -16.33 -19.21
C ASP A 584 -16.05 -15.17 -18.79
N GLU A 585 -15.69 -13.94 -19.17
CA GLU A 585 -16.35 -12.71 -18.74
C GLU A 585 -17.84 -12.64 -19.13
N ASP A 586 -18.21 -13.27 -20.24
CA ASP A 586 -19.56 -13.28 -20.79
C ASP A 586 -20.43 -14.38 -20.17
N ASN A 587 -19.82 -15.42 -19.61
CA ASN A 587 -20.47 -16.61 -19.09
C ASN A 587 -20.32 -16.75 -17.56
N LEU A 588 -20.61 -15.66 -16.83
CA LEU A 588 -20.51 -15.60 -15.36
C LEU A 588 -21.88 -15.66 -14.67
N ASP A 589 -22.04 -16.59 -13.74
CA ASP A 589 -23.18 -16.68 -12.82
C ASP A 589 -22.77 -16.21 -11.41
N TYR A 590 -23.73 -15.64 -10.66
CA TYR A 590 -23.51 -15.25 -9.26
C TYR A 590 -23.48 -16.48 -8.35
N PHE A 591 -22.49 -16.54 -7.46
CA PHE A 591 -22.52 -17.46 -6.32
C PHE A 591 -23.70 -17.07 -5.43
N ARG A 592 -24.68 -17.97 -5.31
CA ARG A 592 -25.90 -17.72 -4.55
C ARG A 592 -25.69 -18.15 -3.10
N TYR A 593 -25.97 -17.25 -2.18
CA TYR A 593 -25.96 -17.50 -0.75
C TYR A 593 -26.91 -16.50 -0.07
N GLY A 594 -27.78 -16.99 0.81
CA GLY A 594 -28.70 -16.15 1.57
C GLY A 594 -29.76 -15.38 0.75
N ARG A 595 -30.45 -14.44 1.40
CA ARG A 595 -31.57 -13.64 0.87
C ARG A 595 -31.12 -12.84 -0.36
N ASN A 596 -32.03 -12.60 -1.32
CA ASN A 596 -31.76 -11.80 -2.52
C ASN A 596 -31.06 -10.47 -2.17
N ILE A 597 -29.98 -10.12 -2.87
CA ILE A 597 -29.36 -8.80 -2.77
C ILE A 597 -30.36 -7.80 -3.36
N VAL A 598 -30.98 -6.99 -2.51
CA VAL A 598 -31.89 -5.92 -2.92
C VAL A 598 -31.09 -4.62 -2.98
N MET A 599 -31.30 -3.84 -4.05
CA MET A 599 -30.71 -2.51 -4.16
C MET A 599 -31.15 -1.66 -2.96
N ASN A 600 -30.24 -0.83 -2.42
CA ASN A 600 -30.48 0.05 -1.28
C ASN A 600 -30.60 -0.64 0.10
N GLU A 601 -30.30 -1.94 0.22
CA GLU A 601 -30.16 -2.67 1.50
C GLU A 601 -28.71 -3.17 1.71
N ALA A 602 -28.29 -3.29 2.97
CA ALA A 602 -26.98 -3.85 3.30
C ALA A 602 -27.00 -5.37 3.06
N ALA A 603 -26.03 -5.85 2.28
CA ALA A 603 -25.89 -7.29 2.05
C ALA A 603 -25.07 -7.92 3.18
N GLU A 604 -25.55 -9.04 3.72
CA GLU A 604 -24.79 -9.83 4.69
C GLU A 604 -23.61 -10.51 4.02
N MET A 605 -22.44 -10.43 4.66
CA MET A 605 -21.25 -11.14 4.20
C MET A 605 -21.42 -12.64 4.37
N PHE A 606 -21.06 -13.40 3.33
CA PHE A 606 -21.12 -14.86 3.35
C PHE A 606 -19.76 -15.49 3.64
N THR A 607 -19.78 -16.55 4.46
CA THR A 607 -18.64 -17.44 4.70
C THR A 607 -19.09 -18.88 4.56
N GLY A 608 -18.43 -19.64 3.70
CA GLY A 608 -18.73 -21.04 3.43
C GLY A 608 -18.61 -21.42 1.96
N LEU A 609 -19.02 -22.65 1.64
CA LEU A 609 -19.01 -23.18 0.28
C LEU A 609 -20.24 -22.70 -0.51
N SER A 610 -20.03 -22.17 -1.71
CA SER A 610 -21.10 -21.84 -2.66
C SER A 610 -20.80 -22.44 -4.03
N GLU A 611 -21.84 -22.93 -4.71
CA GLU A 611 -21.72 -23.66 -5.97
C GLU A 611 -22.56 -23.02 -7.07
N ILE A 612 -22.02 -23.03 -8.29
CA ILE A 612 -22.69 -22.58 -9.50
C ILE A 612 -22.43 -23.55 -10.66
N PRO A 613 -23.33 -23.61 -11.66
CA PRO A 613 -23.01 -24.25 -12.92
C PRO A 613 -21.96 -23.44 -13.67
N HIS A 614 -20.95 -24.11 -14.24
CA HIS A 614 -19.91 -23.45 -15.03
C HIS A 614 -20.41 -23.00 -16.41
N ARG A 615 -21.45 -23.66 -16.92
CA ARG A 615 -22.03 -23.48 -18.27
C ARG A 615 -21.01 -23.57 -19.43
N GLY A 616 -19.84 -24.15 -19.18
CA GLY A 616 -18.81 -24.38 -20.20
C GLY A 616 -19.11 -25.58 -21.10
N GLY A 617 -18.48 -25.59 -22.28
CA GLY A 617 -18.49 -26.72 -23.21
C GLY A 617 -17.38 -27.73 -22.94
N SER A 618 -17.24 -28.73 -23.83
CA SER A 618 -16.13 -29.68 -23.79
C SER A 618 -14.87 -29.07 -24.42
N GLU A 619 -13.88 -28.71 -23.59
CA GLU A 619 -12.69 -27.94 -23.95
C GLU A 619 -11.40 -28.55 -23.41
N TYR A 620 -10.26 -28.31 -24.04
CA TYR A 620 -8.98 -28.84 -23.55
C TYR A 620 -8.44 -28.11 -22.31
N ALA A 621 -8.67 -26.80 -22.25
CA ALA A 621 -8.21 -25.97 -21.15
C ALA A 621 -9.08 -26.17 -19.90
N GLY A 622 -10.41 -26.02 -20.05
CA GLY A 622 -11.35 -26.01 -18.92
C GLY A 622 -11.02 -24.85 -17.98
N GLU A 623 -11.08 -23.62 -18.49
CA GLU A 623 -10.73 -22.43 -17.72
C GLU A 623 -11.85 -22.08 -16.75
N ILE A 624 -11.49 -21.54 -15.58
CA ILE A 624 -12.42 -21.04 -14.57
C ILE A 624 -12.05 -19.59 -14.31
N LEU A 625 -13.03 -18.70 -14.32
CA LEU A 625 -12.87 -17.31 -13.93
C LEU A 625 -13.73 -17.06 -12.69
N ILE A 626 -13.13 -16.57 -11.62
CA ILE A 626 -13.82 -15.95 -10.50
C ILE A 626 -13.57 -14.45 -10.57
N ARG A 627 -14.65 -13.66 -10.64
CA ARG A 627 -14.60 -12.21 -10.82
C ARG A 627 -15.44 -11.48 -9.77
N GLN A 628 -14.86 -10.44 -9.17
CA GLN A 628 -15.61 -9.42 -8.44
C GLN A 628 -15.68 -8.14 -9.29
N SER A 629 -16.90 -7.68 -9.54
CA SER A 629 -17.20 -6.52 -10.39
C SER A 629 -17.88 -5.36 -9.67
N LEU A 630 -18.40 -5.63 -8.48
CA LEU A 630 -18.99 -4.63 -7.61
C LEU A 630 -17.95 -4.17 -6.58
N PRO A 631 -18.09 -2.97 -6.00
CA PRO A 631 -17.22 -2.47 -4.94
C PRO A 631 -17.50 -3.16 -3.60
N LEU A 632 -17.39 -4.48 -3.59
CA LEU A 632 -17.78 -5.38 -2.50
C LEU A 632 -16.64 -6.36 -2.19
N PRO A 633 -16.53 -6.83 -0.94
CA PRO A 633 -15.47 -7.74 -0.54
C PRO A 633 -15.56 -9.08 -1.26
N MET A 634 -14.39 -9.65 -1.54
CA MET A 634 -14.24 -11.00 -2.05
C MET A 634 -12.94 -11.60 -1.54
N THR A 635 -13.06 -12.75 -0.85
CA THR A 635 -11.95 -13.60 -0.43
C THR A 635 -12.25 -15.04 -0.81
N VAL A 636 -11.42 -15.58 -1.69
CA VAL A 636 -11.50 -16.96 -2.21
C VAL A 636 -10.47 -17.82 -1.49
N LEU A 637 -10.93 -18.84 -0.76
CA LEU A 637 -10.06 -19.76 -0.03
C LEU A 637 -9.68 -20.99 -0.88
N SER A 638 -10.66 -21.56 -1.58
CA SER A 638 -10.46 -22.74 -2.43
C SER A 638 -11.43 -22.75 -3.61
N ILE A 639 -11.05 -23.44 -4.69
CA ILE A 639 -11.88 -23.67 -5.87
C ILE A 639 -11.95 -25.17 -6.14
N ILE A 640 -13.16 -25.69 -6.24
CA ILE A 640 -13.47 -27.09 -6.52
C ILE A 640 -14.24 -27.14 -7.83
N ALA A 641 -13.81 -28.02 -8.74
CA ALA A 641 -14.44 -28.21 -10.04
C ALA A 641 -14.85 -29.67 -10.23
N GLU A 642 -16.12 -29.88 -10.54
CA GLU A 642 -16.65 -31.17 -10.97
C GLU A 642 -16.63 -31.27 -12.49
N MET A 643 -15.91 -32.26 -13.04
CA MET A 643 -15.75 -32.37 -14.49
C MET A 643 -15.82 -33.79 -15.04
N GLU A 644 -16.16 -33.91 -16.32
CA GLU A 644 -16.00 -35.10 -17.13
C GLU A 644 -14.78 -34.95 -18.05
N VAL A 645 -13.98 -36.00 -18.17
CA VAL A 645 -12.80 -36.04 -19.03
C VAL A 645 -13.02 -37.08 -20.12
N TYR A 646 -12.96 -36.65 -21.39
CA TYR A 646 -13.20 -37.49 -22.58
C TYR A 646 -11.90 -37.88 -23.28
#